data_AF-A0A3B3RZH1-F1
#
_entry.id   AF-A0A3B3RZH1-F1
#
_cell.length_a   1.000
_cell.length_b   1.000
_cell.length_c   1.000
_cell.angle_alpha   90.00
_cell.angle_beta   90.00
_cell.angle_gamma   90.00
#
_symmetry.space_group_name_H-M   'P 1'
#
loop_
_entity.id
_entity.type
_entity.pdbx_description
1 polymer ?
#
loop_
_entity_poly.entity_id
_entity_poly.type
_entity_poly.pdbx_seq_one_letter_code
_entity_poly.pdbx_strand_id
1 'polypeptide(L)'
;MATFKGNEFFCYDLSLTPIQSNTDEITLSFRTLQRNGLMLHTGKSADYVNLSLKSGAVWLVINLGSGAFEALVEPVNGKFNDNAWHDVRVTRNLRQVTISVDGILTTTGYTQEDYTMLGSDDFFYIGGSPNTADLPGSPVSNNFMGCLKDVVYKNNDFKLELSRLAIERHPKISVHGDLLFHCEDVAALDPVTFETPESYIALPKWNTNKTGTISFDFRTTEPNGLLLFSHGRPQRQDRESKTVYLAIELLDGYLYLLMDMGSGGIKIKTSNRKVSDGEWCHVDFQREGRKGSISVNSRTTPFSCKEGSEVLDLDSHMFLGGQPETRTGLMLPPEVWSAALSYGYVGCMRDLFIDGKSQDVRRLAEVQSTPGVSSFCSRELHRKCGASPCTNGGLCREGWNRYVCDCTGTGFLGPNCETEATVLSYDGSMYLKIIMPVTMQTEAEDVSLRFMSQRAYGLLMATTSKESADILWLELDSGRVKLTVSLDCVALSKGPETLFAGEKLNDNEWHAVKVTRRGKNLQLSVDNVTISGAHTRLEFHNIETGIMTERRFVSVVPSNFIGHLQGLTVNGVPYLDECKNGDISYCELNARFGMRHIIADPITFRSRASYLTLATLQVYASMHLFFQFKTTSSDGLLLYNSGDGSDFIVVELVKGYIHYVFNLGKGPSLMKGNSEKPLNDNQWHNVIVSRDANNVHMLKIDSRMVTQHTNGARNLDLKGELYLGGVGRNMYNSLPKLIASRDGYQGCLASIDLNGRLPDLIADALHRVGSVERGCDGPGATCTEDSCSNQGVCLQQWEGFSCDCTMTSYGGSFCHDRDGYAGG
;
A
#
# COMPACT_ATOMS: atom_id res chain seq x y z
N MET A 1 -3.72 13.65 54.75
CA MET A 1 -4.12 13.28 53.37
C MET A 1 -3.03 13.72 52.42
N ALA A 2 -2.91 13.10 51.24
CA ALA A 2 -1.94 13.49 50.22
C ALA A 2 -2.56 13.42 48.82
N THR A 3 -2.07 14.27 47.91
CA THR A 3 -2.43 14.29 46.48
C THR A 3 -1.33 13.62 45.66
N PHE A 4 -1.74 12.67 44.82
CA PHE A 4 -0.91 11.94 43.87
C PHE A 4 -1.32 12.34 42.46
N LYS A 5 -0.36 12.67 41.60
CA LYS A 5 -0.55 13.08 40.20
C LYS A 5 -0.01 12.02 39.23
N GLY A 6 0.26 10.81 39.71
CA GLY A 6 0.70 9.65 38.93
C GLY A 6 2.22 9.50 38.80
N ASN A 7 3.00 10.45 39.30
CA ASN A 7 4.47 10.41 39.30
C ASN A 7 5.06 10.38 40.72
N GLU A 8 4.22 10.56 41.74
CA GLU A 8 4.57 10.58 43.14
C GLU A 8 4.15 9.29 43.83
N PHE A 9 4.94 8.87 44.81
CA PHE A 9 4.57 7.82 45.76
C PHE A 9 5.42 8.00 47.02
N PHE A 10 5.07 7.28 48.08
CA PHE A 10 5.97 7.14 49.22
C PHE A 10 6.06 5.69 49.66
N CYS A 11 7.19 5.33 50.25
CA CYS A 11 7.38 4.00 50.81
C CYS A 11 7.85 4.06 52.26
N TYR A 12 7.44 3.05 53.04
CA TYR A 12 7.93 2.82 54.41
C TYR A 12 8.86 1.62 54.41
N ASP A 13 10.06 1.78 54.99
CA ASP A 13 11.07 0.73 55.10
C ASP A 13 10.75 -0.25 56.24
N LEU A 14 10.50 -1.52 55.88
CA LEU A 14 10.20 -2.63 56.77
C LEU A 14 11.41 -3.50 57.11
N SER A 15 12.59 -3.24 56.54
CA SER A 15 13.79 -4.09 56.72
C SER A 15 14.21 -4.27 58.19
N LEU A 16 14.04 -3.21 58.98
CA LEU A 16 14.37 -3.22 60.42
C LEU A 16 13.23 -3.74 61.31
N THR A 17 11.99 -3.65 60.83
CA THR A 17 10.79 -4.09 61.58
C THR A 17 9.83 -4.76 60.60
N PRO A 18 10.12 -6.02 60.22
CA PRO A 18 9.31 -6.75 59.26
C PRO A 18 7.87 -6.94 59.75
N ILE A 19 6.93 -6.98 58.81
CA ILE A 19 5.59 -7.47 59.06
C ILE A 19 5.67 -8.99 59.20
N GLN A 20 5.25 -9.51 60.34
CA GLN A 20 4.99 -10.93 60.57
C GLN A 20 3.66 -11.04 61.29
N SER A 21 2.59 -11.33 60.56
CA SER A 21 1.25 -11.21 61.14
C SER A 21 0.32 -12.33 60.75
N ASN A 22 -0.51 -12.77 61.70
CA ASN A 22 -1.62 -13.69 61.50
C ASN A 22 -2.97 -12.97 61.42
N THR A 23 -3.03 -11.69 61.79
CA THR A 23 -4.25 -10.89 61.80
C THR A 23 -3.94 -9.44 61.45
N ASP A 24 -4.57 -8.92 60.40
CA ASP A 24 -4.31 -7.57 59.89
C ASP A 24 -5.58 -6.78 59.70
N GLU A 25 -5.46 -5.46 59.82
CA GLU A 25 -6.47 -4.49 59.41
C GLU A 25 -5.79 -3.39 58.58
N ILE A 26 -6.34 -3.14 57.38
CA ILE A 26 -5.96 -2.05 56.51
C ILE A 26 -7.17 -1.15 56.32
N THR A 27 -6.97 0.15 56.54
CA THR A 27 -7.98 1.16 56.26
C THR A 27 -7.38 2.29 55.45
N LEU A 28 -8.15 2.81 54.49
CA LEU A 28 -7.85 4.06 53.79
C LEU A 28 -9.13 4.65 53.23
N SER A 29 -9.10 5.93 52.86
CA SER A 29 -10.08 6.50 51.93
C SER A 29 -9.38 6.99 50.68
N PHE A 30 -10.04 6.85 49.54
CA PHE A 30 -9.54 7.33 48.25
C PHE A 30 -10.54 8.25 47.55
N ARG A 31 -10.02 9.14 46.71
CA ARG A 31 -10.79 10.04 45.84
C ARG A 31 -10.07 10.14 44.50
N THR A 32 -10.71 9.75 43.39
CA THR A 32 -10.07 9.72 42.07
C THR A 32 -11.08 9.83 40.91
N LEU A 33 -10.60 10.30 39.76
CA LEU A 33 -11.28 10.21 38.46
C LEU A 33 -10.74 9.04 37.60
N GLN A 34 -9.57 8.52 37.93
CA GLN A 34 -8.89 7.47 37.17
C GLN A 34 -9.54 6.12 37.40
N ARG A 35 -9.56 5.26 36.36
CA ARG A 35 -10.12 3.91 36.43
C ARG A 35 -9.14 2.88 36.95
N ASN A 36 -7.84 3.15 36.80
CA ASN A 36 -6.74 2.27 37.17
C ASN A 36 -5.75 3.04 38.04
N GLY A 37 -5.22 2.39 39.08
CA GLY A 37 -4.19 2.98 39.92
C GLY A 37 -3.88 2.19 41.17
N LEU A 38 -2.60 2.06 41.51
CA LEU A 38 -2.14 1.38 42.73
C LEU A 38 -2.39 2.23 43.98
N MET A 39 -3.24 1.78 44.90
CA MET A 39 -3.42 2.48 46.18
C MET A 39 -2.31 2.13 47.17
N LEU A 40 -2.04 0.83 47.34
CA LEU A 40 -0.95 0.34 48.18
C LEU A 40 -0.45 -1.04 47.80
N HIS A 41 0.80 -1.32 48.15
CA HIS A 41 1.40 -2.64 48.04
C HIS A 41 2.49 -2.86 49.09
N THR A 42 2.57 -4.08 49.63
CA THR A 42 3.72 -4.53 50.43
C THR A 42 3.95 -6.01 50.19
N GLY A 43 5.22 -6.42 50.15
CA GLY A 43 5.59 -7.82 49.95
C GLY A 43 6.56 -8.06 48.80
N LYS A 44 7.13 -9.26 48.77
CA LYS A 44 8.00 -9.76 47.70
C LYS A 44 7.69 -11.24 47.49
N SER A 45 7.99 -11.74 46.29
CA SER A 45 7.84 -13.16 45.94
C SER A 45 6.39 -13.66 46.14
N ALA A 46 6.15 -14.57 47.09
CA ALA A 46 4.85 -15.21 47.30
C ALA A 46 4.04 -14.62 48.47
N ASP A 47 4.62 -13.71 49.25
CA ASP A 47 3.97 -13.04 50.38
C ASP A 47 3.75 -11.57 50.06
N TYR A 48 2.48 -11.19 49.84
CA TYR A 48 2.14 -9.82 49.48
C TYR A 48 0.68 -9.46 49.73
N VAL A 49 0.46 -8.15 49.84
CA VAL A 49 -0.86 -7.52 49.79
C VAL A 49 -0.81 -6.44 48.72
N ASN A 50 -1.76 -6.47 47.78
CA ASN A 50 -1.96 -5.46 46.76
C ASN A 50 -3.40 -4.95 46.82
N LEU A 51 -3.56 -3.62 46.89
CA LEU A 51 -4.85 -2.97 46.80
C LEU A 51 -4.78 -1.89 45.72
N SER A 52 -5.64 -2.02 44.72
CA SER A 52 -5.64 -1.15 43.55
C SER A 52 -7.06 -0.87 43.06
N LEU A 53 -7.21 0.17 42.25
CA LEU A 53 -8.38 0.37 41.42
C LEU A 53 -8.11 -0.27 40.06
N LYS A 54 -9.02 -1.10 39.56
CA LYS A 54 -8.94 -1.75 38.25
C LYS A 54 -10.27 -1.59 37.52
N SER A 55 -10.26 -0.97 36.35
CA SER A 55 -11.47 -0.71 35.56
C SER A 55 -12.59 -0.02 36.35
N GLY A 56 -12.24 0.83 37.31
CA GLY A 56 -13.20 1.55 38.17
C GLY A 56 -13.74 0.74 39.37
N ALA A 57 -13.24 -0.46 39.60
CA ALA A 57 -13.60 -1.33 40.72
C ALA A 57 -12.40 -1.52 41.68
N VAL A 58 -12.67 -1.76 42.96
CA VAL A 58 -11.62 -1.97 43.96
C VAL A 58 -11.17 -3.44 43.89
N TRP A 59 -9.89 -3.66 43.65
CA TRP A 59 -9.28 -4.98 43.51
C TRP A 59 -8.28 -5.23 44.64
N LEU A 60 -8.50 -6.32 45.39
CA LEU A 60 -7.62 -6.78 46.46
C LEU A 60 -7.01 -8.13 46.08
N VAL A 61 -5.68 -8.23 46.21
CA VAL A 61 -4.96 -9.51 46.13
C VAL A 61 -4.12 -9.70 47.39
N ILE A 62 -4.30 -10.84 48.06
CA ILE A 62 -3.50 -11.23 49.22
C ILE A 62 -2.94 -12.62 48.99
N ASN A 63 -1.62 -12.79 49.08
CA ASN A 63 -0.97 -14.08 49.10
C ASN A 63 -0.11 -14.22 50.36
N LEU A 64 -0.20 -15.37 51.02
CA LEU A 64 0.50 -15.71 52.25
C LEU A 64 1.55 -16.82 52.01
N GLY A 65 2.07 -16.92 50.78
CA GLY A 65 3.10 -17.89 50.40
C GLY A 65 2.58 -19.13 49.66
N SER A 66 1.29 -19.47 49.81
CA SER A 66 0.73 -20.73 49.31
C SER A 66 -0.47 -20.59 48.35
N GLY A 67 -0.74 -19.38 47.87
CA GLY A 67 -1.72 -19.10 46.83
C GLY A 67 -2.66 -17.95 47.20
N ALA A 68 -2.97 -17.11 46.20
CA ALA A 68 -3.62 -15.84 46.40
C ALA A 68 -5.14 -15.95 46.61
N PHE A 69 -5.66 -15.07 47.47
CA PHE A 69 -7.06 -14.65 47.49
C PHE A 69 -7.20 -13.38 46.64
N GLU A 70 -8.17 -13.38 45.73
CA GLU A 70 -8.50 -12.24 44.88
C GLU A 70 -9.96 -11.81 45.12
N ALA A 71 -10.18 -10.52 45.35
CA ALA A 71 -11.52 -9.96 45.49
C ALA A 71 -11.67 -8.69 44.64
N LEU A 72 -12.73 -8.69 43.82
CA LEU A 72 -13.20 -7.55 43.06
C LEU A 72 -14.46 -7.02 43.72
N VAL A 73 -14.44 -5.77 44.18
CA VAL A 73 -15.62 -5.07 44.68
C VAL A 73 -16.06 -4.06 43.62
N GLU A 74 -17.23 -4.29 43.03
CA GLU A 74 -17.85 -3.39 42.05
C GLU A 74 -18.88 -2.47 42.72
N PRO A 75 -19.04 -1.23 42.24
CA PRO A 75 -20.07 -0.33 42.75
C PRO A 75 -21.47 -0.83 42.31
N VAL A 76 -22.41 -0.93 43.25
CA VAL A 76 -23.81 -1.35 42.95
C VAL A 76 -24.57 -0.24 42.24
N ASN A 77 -24.34 1.02 42.63
CA ASN A 77 -24.88 2.22 41.98
C ASN A 77 -23.75 3.25 41.83
N GLY A 78 -23.61 3.85 40.65
CA GLY A 78 -22.58 4.85 40.38
C GLY A 78 -21.23 4.25 39.99
N LYS A 79 -20.13 4.92 40.38
CA LYS A 79 -18.75 4.55 40.05
C LYS A 79 -17.84 4.94 41.22
N PHE A 80 -16.79 4.18 41.48
CA PHE A 80 -15.78 4.58 42.49
C PHE A 80 -14.82 5.67 42.00
N ASN A 81 -14.74 5.88 40.69
CA ASN A 81 -13.92 6.93 40.09
C ASN A 81 -14.76 8.17 39.74
N ASP A 82 -15.65 8.56 40.65
CA ASP A 82 -16.57 9.69 40.55
C ASP A 82 -16.03 10.99 41.18
N ASN A 83 -14.78 10.97 41.63
CA ASN A 83 -14.14 12.03 42.40
C ASN A 83 -14.81 12.32 43.76
N ALA A 84 -15.53 11.36 44.34
CA ALA A 84 -15.98 11.38 45.73
C ALA A 84 -15.01 10.59 46.63
N TRP A 85 -15.18 10.72 47.94
CA TRP A 85 -14.44 9.93 48.90
C TRP A 85 -15.11 8.57 49.10
N HIS A 86 -14.33 7.50 48.96
CA HIS A 86 -14.74 6.14 49.28
C HIS A 86 -13.85 5.55 50.35
N ASP A 87 -14.45 4.87 51.32
CA ASP A 87 -13.76 4.24 52.44
C ASP A 87 -13.51 2.76 52.15
N VAL A 88 -12.26 2.33 52.24
CA VAL A 88 -11.87 0.92 52.09
C VAL A 88 -11.38 0.39 53.41
N ARG A 89 -11.95 -0.74 53.85
CA ARG A 89 -11.47 -1.50 55.00
C ARG A 89 -11.28 -2.95 54.62
N VAL A 90 -10.08 -3.46 54.88
CA VAL A 90 -9.70 -4.86 54.73
C VAL A 90 -9.37 -5.42 56.09
N THR A 91 -9.99 -6.52 56.47
CA THR A 91 -9.69 -7.25 57.70
C THR A 91 -9.30 -8.68 57.35
N ARG A 92 -8.18 -9.14 57.89
CA ARG A 92 -7.71 -10.52 57.76
C ARG A 92 -7.58 -11.16 59.12
N ASN A 93 -8.16 -12.35 59.28
CA ASN A 93 -7.95 -13.22 60.44
C ASN A 93 -7.52 -14.60 59.95
N LEU A 94 -6.26 -14.96 60.20
CA LEU A 94 -5.60 -16.12 59.60
C LEU A 94 -5.76 -16.07 58.07
N ARG A 95 -6.47 -17.04 57.49
CA ARG A 95 -6.73 -17.10 56.05
C ARG A 95 -7.98 -16.34 55.62
N GLN A 96 -8.88 -16.01 56.55
CA GLN A 96 -10.14 -15.37 56.22
C GLN A 96 -9.90 -13.88 55.96
N VAL A 97 -10.24 -13.42 54.75
CA VAL A 97 -10.12 -12.03 54.33
C VAL A 97 -11.51 -11.47 54.09
N THR A 98 -11.78 -10.27 54.60
CA THR A 98 -12.97 -9.50 54.28
C THR A 98 -12.55 -8.11 53.81
N ILE A 99 -13.02 -7.72 52.63
CA ILE A 99 -12.92 -6.36 52.12
C ILE A 99 -14.29 -5.71 52.17
N SER A 100 -14.32 -4.44 52.54
CA SER A 100 -15.52 -3.60 52.55
C SER A 100 -15.22 -2.25 51.91
N VAL A 101 -16.12 -1.80 51.03
CA VAL A 101 -16.10 -0.45 50.46
C VAL A 101 -17.36 0.30 50.91
N ASP A 102 -17.16 1.51 51.43
CA ASP A 102 -18.18 2.40 52.02
C ASP A 102 -19.00 1.75 53.15
N GLY A 103 -18.48 0.69 53.75
CA GLY A 103 -19.14 -0.08 54.82
C GLY A 103 -20.36 -0.89 54.39
N ILE A 104 -20.75 -0.85 53.12
CA ILE A 104 -21.95 -1.52 52.58
C ILE A 104 -21.56 -2.69 51.67
N LEU A 105 -20.52 -2.51 50.86
CA LEU A 105 -20.13 -3.46 49.83
C LEU A 105 -19.07 -4.40 50.39
N THR A 106 -19.48 -5.57 50.88
CA THR A 106 -18.58 -6.52 51.56
C THR A 106 -18.36 -7.80 50.75
N THR A 107 -17.10 -8.22 50.61
CA THR A 107 -16.72 -9.51 50.04
C THR A 107 -15.80 -10.25 51.01
N THR A 108 -16.12 -11.51 51.30
CA THR A 108 -15.33 -12.36 52.21
C THR A 108 -14.88 -13.62 51.48
N GLY A 109 -13.65 -14.04 51.73
CA GLY A 109 -13.13 -15.31 51.23
C GLY A 109 -11.89 -15.77 52.00
N TYR A 110 -11.15 -16.71 51.41
CA TYR A 110 -10.00 -17.34 52.06
C TYR A 110 -8.81 -17.41 51.11
N THR A 111 -7.60 -17.21 51.64
CA THR A 111 -6.34 -17.53 50.93
C THR A 111 -6.18 -19.03 50.75
N GLN A 112 -5.43 -19.46 49.74
CA GLN A 112 -5.31 -20.88 49.38
C GLN A 112 -4.31 -21.63 50.29
N GLU A 113 -4.48 -22.95 50.40
CA GLU A 113 -3.62 -23.85 51.19
C GLU A 113 -3.42 -23.41 52.65
N ASP A 114 -2.38 -23.84 53.35
CA ASP A 114 -2.38 -23.82 54.83
C ASP A 114 -1.65 -22.62 55.47
N TYR A 115 -1.03 -21.73 54.68
CA TYR A 115 -0.23 -20.65 55.25
C TYR A 115 -1.13 -19.53 55.79
N THR A 116 -0.77 -19.02 56.97
CA THR A 116 -1.60 -18.06 57.74
C THR A 116 -0.86 -16.77 58.06
N MET A 117 0.46 -16.72 57.86
CA MET A 117 1.31 -15.61 58.22
C MET A 117 1.65 -14.77 56.99
N LEU A 118 1.45 -13.45 57.07
CA LEU A 118 1.96 -12.51 56.09
C LEU A 118 3.37 -12.08 56.52
N GLY A 119 4.36 -12.34 55.67
CA GLY A 119 5.75 -11.93 55.85
C GLY A 119 6.14 -10.82 54.88
N SER A 120 6.56 -9.64 55.37
CA SER A 120 7.09 -8.58 54.51
C SER A 120 8.18 -7.79 55.20
N ASP A 121 9.39 -7.84 54.65
CA ASP A 121 10.62 -7.22 55.17
C ASP A 121 11.24 -6.18 54.22
N ASP A 122 10.51 -5.76 53.18
CA ASP A 122 10.98 -4.83 52.17
C ASP A 122 10.36 -3.44 52.33
N PHE A 123 9.50 -3.03 51.40
CA PHE A 123 8.88 -1.72 51.39
C PHE A 123 7.36 -1.82 51.37
N PHE A 124 6.74 -0.89 52.10
CA PHE A 124 5.30 -0.63 52.02
C PHE A 124 5.07 0.59 51.12
N TYR A 125 4.65 0.38 49.88
CA TYR A 125 4.39 1.40 48.86
C TYR A 125 2.98 1.95 48.96
N ILE A 126 2.83 3.27 48.86
CA ILE A 126 1.54 3.98 48.87
C ILE A 126 1.44 4.94 47.69
N GLY A 127 0.33 4.82 46.94
CA GLY A 127 -0.02 5.63 45.77
C GLY A 127 0.74 5.32 44.48
N GLY A 128 1.77 4.47 44.52
CA GLY A 128 2.54 4.10 43.34
C GLY A 128 3.83 3.39 43.73
N SER A 129 4.65 3.08 42.74
CA SER A 129 5.99 2.50 42.93
C SER A 129 6.92 2.90 41.78
N PRO A 130 8.21 2.54 41.83
CA PRO A 130 9.12 2.76 40.71
C PRO A 130 8.64 2.10 39.40
N ASN A 131 8.05 0.90 39.49
CA ASN A 131 7.36 0.21 38.40
C ASN A 131 6.27 -0.69 39.01
N THR A 132 5.01 -0.28 38.87
CA THR A 132 3.88 -0.93 39.54
C THR A 132 3.61 -2.34 39.01
N ALA A 133 3.95 -2.62 37.75
CA ALA A 133 3.73 -3.94 37.16
C ALA A 133 4.72 -5.01 37.65
N ASP A 134 5.89 -4.61 38.17
CA ASP A 134 6.88 -5.54 38.73
C ASP A 134 6.46 -6.04 40.12
N LEU A 135 5.39 -5.46 40.70
CA LEU A 135 4.89 -5.83 42.01
C LEU A 135 4.06 -7.13 41.94
N PRO A 136 4.36 -8.14 42.76
CA PRO A 136 3.67 -9.42 42.70
C PRO A 136 2.17 -9.26 43.00
N GLY A 137 1.35 -9.91 42.17
CA GLY A 137 -0.11 -9.85 42.26
C GLY A 137 -0.74 -8.49 41.92
N SER A 138 0.02 -7.54 41.36
CA SER A 138 -0.55 -6.28 40.88
C SER A 138 -1.37 -6.51 39.60
N PRO A 139 -2.66 -6.18 39.59
CA PRO A 139 -3.51 -6.35 38.41
C PRO A 139 -3.52 -5.11 37.48
N VAL A 140 -2.76 -4.07 37.84
CA VAL A 140 -2.63 -2.80 37.13
C VAL A 140 -1.14 -2.42 37.03
N SER A 141 -0.82 -1.60 36.04
CA SER A 141 0.53 -1.05 35.83
C SER A 141 0.64 0.44 36.22
N ASN A 142 -0.47 1.11 36.53
CA ASN A 142 -0.56 2.55 36.76
C ASN A 142 -0.30 2.95 38.22
N ASN A 143 0.45 4.03 38.43
CA ASN A 143 0.44 4.75 39.71
C ASN A 143 -0.92 5.46 39.92
N PHE A 144 -1.23 5.78 41.17
CA PHE A 144 -2.47 6.46 41.55
C PHE A 144 -2.46 7.93 41.14
N MET A 145 -3.61 8.40 40.64
CA MET A 145 -3.89 9.83 40.49
C MET A 145 -5.14 10.18 41.28
N GLY A 146 -5.03 11.07 42.25
CA GLY A 146 -6.11 11.44 43.15
C GLY A 146 -5.62 11.69 44.57
N CYS A 147 -6.51 11.62 45.55
CA CYS A 147 -6.16 11.79 46.96
C CYS A 147 -6.29 10.48 47.73
N LEU A 148 -5.32 10.21 48.62
CA LEU A 148 -5.43 9.17 49.65
C LEU A 148 -5.37 9.82 51.03
N LYS A 149 -6.18 9.32 51.97
CA LYS A 149 -6.12 9.71 53.39
C LYS A 149 -6.31 8.52 54.29
N ASP A 150 -5.93 8.73 55.56
CA ASP A 150 -6.16 7.79 56.65
C ASP A 150 -5.68 6.37 56.34
N VAL A 151 -4.57 6.28 55.60
CA VAL A 151 -3.92 5.02 55.23
C VAL A 151 -3.23 4.47 56.47
N VAL A 152 -3.78 3.38 57.00
CA VAL A 152 -3.34 2.72 58.22
C VAL A 152 -3.22 1.22 57.96
N TYR A 153 -2.10 0.64 58.39
CA TYR A 153 -1.92 -0.79 58.56
C TYR A 153 -1.80 -1.11 60.05
N LYS A 154 -2.52 -2.11 60.54
CA LYS A 154 -2.50 -2.53 61.94
C LYS A 154 -2.46 -4.04 62.02
N ASN A 155 -1.64 -4.56 62.92
CA ASN A 155 -1.69 -5.95 63.36
C ASN A 155 -1.72 -5.99 64.91
N ASN A 156 -1.46 -7.15 65.51
CA ASN A 156 -1.46 -7.29 66.97
C ASN A 156 -0.25 -6.64 67.65
N ASP A 157 0.86 -6.47 66.93
CA ASP A 157 2.13 -6.02 67.48
C ASP A 157 2.33 -4.50 67.35
N PHE A 158 1.89 -3.92 66.24
CA PHE A 158 2.06 -2.51 65.95
C PHE A 158 0.98 -1.92 65.04
N LYS A 159 0.91 -0.58 65.04
CA LYS A 159 0.01 0.22 64.20
C LYS A 159 0.85 1.23 63.40
N LEU A 160 0.81 1.13 62.08
CA LEU A 160 1.45 2.07 61.16
C LEU A 160 0.41 3.03 60.59
N GLU A 161 0.43 4.27 61.05
CA GLU A 161 -0.38 5.36 60.48
C GLU A 161 0.39 6.01 59.32
N LEU A 162 0.52 5.28 58.21
CA LEU A 162 1.37 5.62 57.07
C LEU A 162 1.11 7.04 56.53
N SER A 163 -0.15 7.45 56.45
CA SER A 163 -0.50 8.83 56.07
C SER A 163 0.08 9.89 57.02
N ARG A 164 0.04 9.66 58.33
CA ARG A 164 0.57 10.58 59.35
C ARG A 164 2.10 10.58 59.34
N LEU A 165 2.70 9.39 59.29
CA LEU A 165 4.16 9.21 59.24
C LEU A 165 4.79 9.90 58.02
N ALA A 166 4.10 9.90 56.87
CA ALA A 166 4.55 10.61 55.69
C ALA A 166 4.51 12.14 55.86
N ILE A 167 3.43 12.68 56.44
CA ILE A 167 3.30 14.12 56.74
C ILE A 167 4.39 14.57 57.71
N GLU A 168 4.68 13.77 58.73
CA GLU A 168 5.71 14.04 59.74
C GLU A 168 7.14 13.78 59.25
N ARG A 169 7.30 13.27 58.01
CA ARG A 169 8.60 12.88 57.43
C ARG A 169 9.41 11.95 58.34
N HIS A 170 8.75 10.92 58.84
CA HIS A 170 9.37 9.91 59.69
C HIS A 170 10.64 9.32 59.02
N PRO A 171 11.74 9.03 59.75
CA PRO A 171 13.01 8.59 59.15
C PRO A 171 12.94 7.31 58.29
N LYS A 172 11.92 6.48 58.50
CA LYS A 172 11.65 5.27 57.70
C LYS A 172 10.79 5.52 56.45
N ILE A 173 10.28 6.73 56.25
CA ILE A 173 9.51 7.11 55.06
C ILE A 173 10.44 7.73 54.03
N SER A 174 10.37 7.25 52.79
CA SER A 174 10.93 7.92 51.62
C SER A 174 9.79 8.43 50.74
N VAL A 175 9.82 9.73 50.43
CA VAL A 175 8.86 10.37 49.52
C VAL A 175 9.53 10.57 48.17
N HIS A 176 8.87 10.12 47.10
CA HIS A 176 9.34 10.24 45.73
C HIS A 176 8.41 11.17 44.93
N GLY A 177 9.00 12.13 44.22
CA GLY A 177 8.26 13.17 43.49
C GLY A 177 7.76 14.31 44.39
N ASP A 178 7.00 15.23 43.80
CA ASP A 178 6.51 16.44 44.45
C ASP A 178 5.15 16.20 45.15
N LEU A 179 5.16 15.28 46.12
CA LEU A 179 3.95 14.88 46.85
C LEU A 179 3.40 16.04 47.70
N LEU A 180 2.11 16.35 47.53
CA LEU A 180 1.42 17.40 48.28
C LEU A 180 0.61 16.81 49.44
N PHE A 181 0.71 17.39 50.63
CA PHE A 181 0.08 16.89 51.87
C PHE A 181 -1.26 17.55 52.21
N HIS A 182 -2.03 17.88 51.18
CA HIS A 182 -3.43 18.26 51.21
C HIS A 182 -4.11 17.66 49.98
N CYS A 183 -5.43 17.65 49.92
CA CYS A 183 -6.15 17.16 48.73
C CYS A 183 -6.43 18.32 47.78
N GLU A 184 -5.86 18.26 46.58
CA GLU A 184 -6.21 19.11 45.44
C GLU A 184 -7.06 18.31 44.46
N ASP A 185 -7.88 19.00 43.68
CA ASP A 185 -8.57 18.35 42.56
C ASP A 185 -7.52 18.00 41.49
N VAL A 186 -7.30 16.70 41.30
CA VAL A 186 -6.45 16.18 40.22
C VAL A 186 -7.30 16.11 38.97
N ALA A 187 -7.05 17.00 38.01
CA ALA A 187 -7.74 16.99 36.73
C ALA A 187 -7.58 15.62 36.06
N ALA A 188 -8.66 15.11 35.45
CA ALA A 188 -8.51 14.04 34.48
C ALA A 188 -7.57 14.54 33.37
N LEU A 189 -6.68 13.68 32.88
CA LEU A 189 -5.83 14.05 31.76
C LEU A 189 -6.73 14.23 30.54
N ASP A 190 -6.77 15.46 30.03
CA ASP A 190 -7.64 15.78 28.90
C ASP A 190 -7.24 14.92 27.68
N PRO A 191 -8.23 14.34 26.99
CA PRO A 191 -7.96 13.61 25.76
C PRO A 191 -7.52 14.55 24.66
N VAL A 192 -6.65 14.07 23.77
CA VAL A 192 -6.32 14.73 22.51
C VAL A 192 -7.00 14.03 21.34
N THR A 193 -7.21 14.74 20.23
CA THR A 193 -7.62 14.15 18.95
C THR A 193 -6.54 14.37 17.91
N PHE A 194 -6.10 13.30 17.26
CA PHE A 194 -5.32 13.33 16.03
C PHE A 194 -6.30 13.48 14.86
N GLU A 195 -6.20 14.59 14.14
CA GLU A 195 -7.16 15.02 13.10
C GLU A 195 -6.71 14.59 11.70
N THR A 196 -5.41 14.39 11.49
CA THR A 196 -4.84 13.97 10.21
C THR A 196 -3.84 12.80 10.38
N PRO A 197 -3.64 11.95 9.36
CA PRO A 197 -2.74 10.79 9.45
C PRO A 197 -1.27 11.18 9.63
N GLU A 198 -0.89 12.40 9.26
CA GLU A 198 0.47 12.91 9.37
C GLU A 198 0.78 13.43 10.79
N SER A 199 -0.27 13.65 11.60
CA SER A 199 -0.12 14.16 12.96
C SER A 199 0.50 13.12 13.90
N TYR A 200 1.52 13.53 14.66
CA TYR A 200 2.18 12.66 15.64
C TYR A 200 2.73 13.47 16.82
N ILE A 201 2.85 12.84 17.98
CA ILE A 201 3.51 13.40 19.16
C ILE A 201 4.77 12.59 19.45
N ALA A 202 5.92 13.27 19.55
CA ALA A 202 7.15 12.63 20.01
C ALA A 202 7.13 12.51 21.55
N LEU A 203 7.30 11.29 22.05
CA LEU A 203 7.40 10.98 23.45
C LEU A 203 8.87 10.88 23.89
N PRO A 204 9.16 11.01 25.20
CA PRO A 204 10.48 10.72 25.74
C PRO A 204 10.95 9.29 25.40
N LYS A 205 12.26 9.11 25.29
CA LYS A 205 12.87 7.79 25.10
C LYS A 205 12.44 6.84 26.22
N TRP A 206 12.00 5.65 25.83
CA TRP A 206 11.61 4.61 26.79
C TRP A 206 12.82 3.76 27.17
N ASN A 207 13.40 4.06 28.33
CA ASN A 207 14.60 3.40 28.84
C ASN A 207 14.25 2.08 29.54
N THR A 208 13.94 1.04 28.77
CA THR A 208 13.62 -0.27 29.34
C THR A 208 14.82 -1.21 29.38
N ASN A 209 15.01 -1.89 30.51
CA ASN A 209 15.96 -3.00 30.63
C ASN A 209 15.23 -4.33 30.33
N LYS A 210 14.85 -5.07 31.37
CA LYS A 210 14.14 -6.36 31.24
C LYS A 210 12.62 -6.20 31.35
N THR A 211 12.13 -5.30 32.19
CA THR A 211 10.69 -5.06 32.37
C THR A 211 10.26 -3.74 31.75
N GLY A 212 8.98 -3.61 31.44
CA GLY A 212 8.40 -2.35 31.00
C GLY A 212 6.89 -2.45 30.77
N THR A 213 6.18 -1.35 31.01
CA THR A 213 4.75 -1.24 30.74
C THR A 213 4.35 0.02 29.98
N ILE A 214 3.31 -0.10 29.14
CA ILE A 214 2.67 1.03 28.48
C ILE A 214 1.16 0.80 28.50
N SER A 215 0.40 1.75 29.03
CA SER A 215 -1.07 1.72 28.91
C SER A 215 -1.61 3.03 28.38
N PHE A 216 -2.69 2.96 27.62
CA PHE A 216 -3.40 4.12 27.08
C PHE A 216 -4.82 3.76 26.65
N ASP A 217 -5.68 4.77 26.56
CA ASP A 217 -7.01 4.67 25.98
C ASP A 217 -6.98 5.28 24.57
N PHE A 218 -7.61 4.61 23.59
CA PHE A 218 -7.84 5.18 22.27
C PHE A 218 -9.30 5.03 21.82
N ARG A 219 -9.71 5.85 20.84
CA ARG A 219 -11.08 5.83 20.29
C ARG A 219 -11.10 6.29 18.84
N THR A 220 -11.55 5.45 17.91
CA THR A 220 -11.65 5.81 16.48
C THR A 220 -12.69 4.99 15.72
N THR A 221 -13.11 5.47 14.55
CA THR A 221 -13.86 4.75 13.51
C THR A 221 -12.99 4.40 12.30
N GLU A 222 -11.76 4.91 12.25
CA GLU A 222 -10.80 4.63 11.18
C GLU A 222 -10.31 3.18 11.29
N PRO A 223 -10.28 2.40 10.19
CA PRO A 223 -9.90 1.00 10.25
C PRO A 223 -8.38 0.79 10.32
N ASN A 224 -7.58 1.78 9.95
CA ASN A 224 -6.13 1.67 9.85
C ASN A 224 -5.46 2.84 10.58
N GLY A 225 -4.31 2.60 11.20
CA GLY A 225 -3.53 3.66 11.84
C GLY A 225 -2.34 3.12 12.64
N LEU A 226 -1.22 3.84 12.64
CA LEU A 226 -0.07 3.59 13.50
C LEU A 226 -0.29 4.30 14.85
N LEU A 227 -0.53 3.56 15.92
CA LEU A 227 -0.84 4.15 17.23
C LEU A 227 0.42 4.50 18.00
N LEU A 228 1.38 3.58 18.07
CA LEU A 228 2.64 3.76 18.78
C LEU A 228 3.77 3.12 17.99
N PHE A 229 4.91 3.79 17.86
CA PHE A 229 6.09 3.25 17.19
C PHE A 229 7.39 3.73 17.83
N SER A 230 8.36 2.83 17.98
CA SER A 230 9.73 3.16 18.39
C SER A 230 10.70 2.14 17.82
N HIS A 231 11.93 2.56 17.57
CA HIS A 231 12.97 1.69 17.05
C HIS A 231 14.33 1.88 17.75
N GLY A 232 15.16 0.86 17.69
CA GLY A 232 16.55 0.86 18.13
C GLY A 232 17.49 1.35 17.02
N ARG A 233 18.79 1.34 17.31
CA ARG A 233 19.80 1.56 16.28
C ARG A 233 19.83 0.36 15.33
N PRO A 234 19.94 0.59 14.01
CA PRO A 234 20.14 -0.51 13.07
C PRO A 234 21.46 -1.21 13.40
N GLN A 235 21.38 -2.50 13.73
CA GLN A 235 22.57 -3.33 13.91
C GLN A 235 22.92 -3.95 12.55
N ARG A 236 24.13 -3.68 12.06
CA ARG A 236 24.65 -4.37 10.86
C ARG A 236 25.14 -5.74 11.26
N GLN A 237 24.36 -6.77 10.95
CA GLN A 237 24.78 -8.17 11.03
C GLN A 237 24.34 -8.85 9.72
N ASP A 238 25.31 -9.18 8.87
CA ASP A 238 25.12 -9.62 7.47
C ASP A 238 24.34 -8.63 6.58
N ARG A 239 24.09 -9.00 5.31
CA ARG A 239 23.48 -8.17 4.24
C ARG A 239 22.11 -7.56 4.61
N GLU A 240 21.53 -7.88 5.77
CA GLU A 240 20.28 -7.32 6.28
C GLU A 240 20.53 -6.47 7.54
N SER A 241 20.14 -5.19 7.52
CA SER A 241 20.09 -4.39 8.74
C SER A 241 18.86 -4.78 9.57
N LYS A 242 19.09 -5.50 10.68
CA LYS A 242 18.03 -5.77 11.66
C LYS A 242 17.94 -4.61 12.64
N THR A 243 16.71 -4.15 12.86
CA THR A 243 16.42 -3.05 13.76
C THR A 243 15.51 -3.58 14.87
N VAL A 244 15.86 -3.33 16.12
CA VAL A 244 14.98 -3.58 17.27
C VAL A 244 13.80 -2.61 17.18
N TYR A 245 12.57 -3.05 17.42
CA TYR A 245 11.42 -2.14 17.39
C TYR A 245 10.26 -2.61 18.24
N LEU A 246 9.37 -1.67 18.53
CA LEU A 246 8.04 -1.88 19.10
C LEU A 246 7.03 -1.06 18.30
N ALA A 247 5.92 -1.68 17.91
CA ALA A 247 4.82 -1.00 17.28
C ALA A 247 3.47 -1.52 17.79
N ILE A 248 2.49 -0.63 17.88
CA ILE A 248 1.08 -0.96 18.04
C ILE A 248 0.35 -0.30 16.87
N GLU A 249 -0.31 -1.11 16.04
CA GLU A 249 -1.01 -0.65 14.85
C GLU A 249 -2.43 -1.20 14.77
N LEU A 250 -3.28 -0.45 14.08
CA LEU A 250 -4.64 -0.83 13.72
C LEU A 250 -4.64 -1.19 12.23
N LEU A 251 -5.18 -2.36 11.91
CA LEU A 251 -5.36 -2.83 10.53
C LEU A 251 -6.73 -3.47 10.38
N ASP A 252 -7.52 -2.99 9.43
CA ASP A 252 -8.91 -3.41 9.17
C ASP A 252 -9.82 -3.39 10.42
N GLY A 253 -9.51 -2.49 11.35
CA GLY A 253 -10.17 -2.30 12.63
C GLY A 253 -9.69 -3.24 13.75
N TYR A 254 -8.72 -4.12 13.49
CA TYR A 254 -8.13 -5.00 14.50
C TYR A 254 -6.81 -4.42 15.01
N LEU A 255 -6.57 -4.55 16.32
CA LEU A 255 -5.34 -4.10 16.96
C LEU A 255 -4.26 -5.18 16.88
N TYR A 256 -3.04 -4.76 16.55
CA TYR A 256 -1.86 -5.61 16.45
C TYR A 256 -0.73 -5.06 17.31
N LEU A 257 -0.02 -5.97 17.99
CA LEU A 257 1.25 -5.71 18.65
C LEU A 257 2.37 -6.29 17.79
N LEU A 258 3.41 -5.50 17.53
CA LEU A 258 4.61 -5.94 16.86
C LEU A 258 5.83 -5.59 17.69
N MET A 259 6.78 -6.52 17.78
CA MET A 259 8.01 -6.29 18.54
C MET A 259 9.13 -7.19 18.04
N ASP A 260 10.32 -6.64 17.83
CA ASP A 260 11.55 -7.40 17.56
C ASP A 260 12.65 -6.94 18.53
N MET A 261 13.28 -7.89 19.21
CA MET A 261 14.39 -7.67 20.15
C MET A 261 15.76 -8.06 19.58
N GLY A 262 15.87 -8.23 18.25
CA GLY A 262 17.11 -8.53 17.52
C GLY A 262 17.24 -9.97 17.03
N SER A 263 16.23 -10.82 17.24
CA SER A 263 16.27 -12.25 16.89
C SER A 263 15.04 -12.74 16.12
N GLY A 264 14.27 -11.81 15.58
CA GLY A 264 13.07 -12.08 14.79
C GLY A 264 11.81 -11.70 15.56
N GLY A 265 11.04 -10.80 14.96
CA GLY A 265 9.90 -10.18 15.60
C GLY A 265 8.66 -11.08 15.74
N ILE A 266 7.74 -10.61 16.58
CA ILE A 266 6.38 -11.11 16.72
C ILE A 266 5.41 -10.13 16.08
N LYS A 267 4.32 -10.62 15.47
CA LYS A 267 3.16 -9.84 15.06
C LYS A 267 1.90 -10.54 15.55
N ILE A 268 1.24 -9.97 16.55
CA ILE A 268 0.14 -10.62 17.28
C ILE A 268 -1.12 -9.80 17.12
N LYS A 269 -2.19 -10.45 16.66
CA LYS A 269 -3.55 -9.90 16.70
C LYS A 269 -4.06 -9.95 18.14
N THR A 270 -4.28 -8.80 18.75
CA THR A 270 -4.55 -8.68 20.19
C THR A 270 -6.04 -8.77 20.54
N SER A 271 -6.91 -8.62 19.52
CA SER A 271 -8.35 -8.74 19.65
C SER A 271 -8.97 -9.50 18.48
N ASN A 272 -9.92 -10.39 18.78
CA ASN A 272 -10.76 -11.05 17.76
C ASN A 272 -11.93 -10.18 17.29
N ARG A 273 -12.15 -9.01 17.92
CA ARG A 273 -13.18 -8.04 17.55
C ARG A 273 -12.53 -6.79 17.00
N LYS A 274 -13.23 -6.11 16.09
CA LYS A 274 -12.83 -4.77 15.69
C LYS A 274 -12.96 -3.82 16.87
N VAL A 275 -11.97 -2.96 17.04
CA VAL A 275 -11.87 -1.94 18.10
C VAL A 275 -11.93 -0.52 17.53
N SER A 276 -12.33 -0.41 16.25
CA SER A 276 -12.58 0.83 15.51
C SER A 276 -14.08 1.13 15.44
N ASP A 277 -14.83 0.88 16.51
CA ASP A 277 -16.29 1.08 16.60
C ASP A 277 -16.68 2.48 17.09
N GLY A 278 -15.69 3.32 17.36
CA GLY A 278 -15.87 4.65 17.91
C GLY A 278 -16.22 4.64 19.39
N GLU A 279 -15.89 3.58 20.14
CA GLU A 279 -15.92 3.54 21.60
C GLU A 279 -14.52 3.58 22.20
N TRP A 280 -14.41 4.00 23.47
CA TRP A 280 -13.13 4.02 24.17
C TRP A 280 -12.61 2.59 24.40
N CYS A 281 -11.37 2.34 23.98
CA CYS A 281 -10.69 1.07 24.12
C CYS A 281 -9.43 1.24 24.96
N HIS A 282 -9.35 0.51 26.07
CA HIS A 282 -8.20 0.49 26.96
C HIS A 282 -7.20 -0.57 26.52
N VAL A 283 -5.93 -0.17 26.39
CA VAL A 283 -4.80 -1.03 26.04
C VAL A 283 -3.78 -1.01 27.17
N ASP A 284 -3.34 -2.17 27.63
CA ASP A 284 -2.28 -2.32 28.63
C ASP A 284 -1.26 -3.36 28.14
N PHE A 285 -0.06 -2.91 27.82
CA PHE A 285 1.06 -3.72 27.38
C PHE A 285 2.05 -3.88 28.53
N GLN A 286 2.43 -5.12 28.80
CA GLN A 286 3.38 -5.46 29.86
C GLN A 286 4.38 -6.50 29.36
N ARG A 287 5.67 -6.31 29.67
CA ARG A 287 6.73 -7.26 29.32
C ARG A 287 7.67 -7.51 30.49
N GLU A 288 8.16 -8.74 30.57
CA GLU A 288 9.27 -9.20 31.40
C GLU A 288 10.20 -10.10 30.58
N GLY A 289 11.34 -9.54 30.20
CA GLY A 289 12.31 -10.15 29.30
C GLY A 289 11.65 -10.45 27.95
N ARG A 290 11.56 -11.75 27.63
CA ARG A 290 11.00 -12.27 26.38
C ARG A 290 9.52 -12.60 26.45
N LYS A 291 8.93 -12.59 27.64
CA LYS A 291 7.53 -12.91 27.86
C LYS A 291 6.77 -11.65 28.23
N GLY A 292 5.48 -11.68 28.02
CA GLY A 292 4.63 -10.58 28.42
C GLY A 292 3.19 -10.82 28.02
N SER A 293 2.39 -9.78 28.14
CA SER A 293 1.02 -9.82 27.69
C SER A 293 0.56 -8.44 27.24
N ILE A 294 -0.44 -8.44 26.37
CA ILE A 294 -1.18 -7.23 26.01
C ILE A 294 -2.66 -7.45 26.29
N SER A 295 -3.25 -6.54 27.04
CA SER A 295 -4.66 -6.56 27.40
C SER A 295 -5.42 -5.51 26.60
N VAL A 296 -6.57 -5.90 26.06
CA VAL A 296 -7.50 -5.00 25.35
C VAL A 296 -8.86 -5.12 26.02
N ASN A 297 -9.33 -4.04 26.65
CA ASN A 297 -10.55 -4.02 27.46
C ASN A 297 -10.62 -5.21 28.45
N SER A 298 -9.53 -5.41 29.20
CA SER A 298 -9.34 -6.48 30.20
C SER A 298 -9.21 -7.91 29.65
N ARG A 299 -9.19 -8.09 28.32
CA ARG A 299 -8.90 -9.39 27.69
C ARG A 299 -7.42 -9.49 27.38
N THR A 300 -6.73 -10.32 28.13
CA THR A 300 -5.28 -10.47 28.05
C THR A 300 -4.87 -11.53 27.02
N THR A 301 -3.95 -11.17 26.14
CA THR A 301 -3.29 -12.07 25.18
C THR A 301 -1.82 -12.20 25.57
N PRO A 302 -1.36 -13.39 26.00
CA PRO A 302 0.05 -13.61 26.33
C PRO A 302 0.90 -13.71 25.06
N PHE A 303 2.18 -13.34 25.18
CA PHE A 303 3.15 -13.53 24.12
C PHE A 303 4.50 -14.03 24.67
N SER A 304 5.27 -14.66 23.79
CA SER A 304 6.66 -15.04 24.04
C SER A 304 7.46 -14.87 22.77
N CYS A 305 8.55 -14.12 22.85
CA CYS A 305 9.52 -14.02 21.77
C CYS A 305 10.43 -15.26 21.75
N LYS A 306 11.06 -15.52 20.60
CA LYS A 306 11.97 -16.67 20.40
C LYS A 306 13.32 -16.43 21.11
N GLU A 307 14.29 -17.32 20.91
CA GLU A 307 15.68 -17.17 21.39
C GLU A 307 16.26 -15.80 21.01
N GLY A 308 17.19 -15.25 21.80
CA GLY A 308 17.79 -13.93 21.56
C GLY A 308 17.82 -13.06 22.82
N SER A 309 17.94 -11.74 22.62
CA SER A 309 18.00 -10.74 23.69
C SER A 309 16.73 -10.74 24.56
N GLU A 310 16.91 -10.49 25.86
CA GLU A 310 15.81 -10.18 26.80
C GLU A 310 15.57 -8.67 26.93
N VAL A 311 16.41 -7.87 26.29
CA VAL A 311 16.41 -6.40 26.37
C VAL A 311 15.89 -5.84 25.05
N LEU A 312 14.91 -4.95 25.16
CA LEU A 312 14.39 -4.15 24.06
C LEU A 312 15.12 -2.79 24.08
N ASP A 313 16.29 -2.74 23.44
CA ASP A 313 17.12 -1.53 23.36
C ASP A 313 16.61 -0.57 22.29
N LEU A 314 15.59 0.20 22.66
CA LEU A 314 15.10 1.32 21.86
C LEU A 314 16.06 2.49 22.02
N ASP A 315 16.40 3.17 20.92
CA ASP A 315 17.28 4.34 20.97
C ASP A 315 16.60 5.62 20.46
N SER A 316 15.52 5.48 19.70
CA SER A 316 14.74 6.61 19.19
C SER A 316 13.80 7.19 20.25
N HIS A 317 13.24 8.36 19.94
CA HIS A 317 11.96 8.78 20.51
C HIS A 317 10.88 7.73 20.21
N MET A 318 9.88 7.64 21.08
CA MET A 318 8.65 6.94 20.70
C MET A 318 7.71 7.94 20.02
N PHE A 319 6.97 7.50 19.02
CA PHE A 319 6.00 8.30 18.30
C PHE A 319 4.60 7.79 18.60
N LEU A 320 3.70 8.70 18.98
CA LEU A 320 2.29 8.44 19.23
C LEU A 320 1.46 9.05 18.11
N GLY A 321 0.54 8.28 17.53
CA GLY A 321 -0.41 8.73 16.52
C GLY A 321 0.09 8.67 15.05
N GLY A 322 1.39 8.55 14.83
CA GLY A 322 1.95 8.53 13.48
C GLY A 322 3.47 8.46 13.51
N GLN A 323 4.11 8.92 12.44
CA GLN A 323 5.56 9.02 12.33
C GLN A 323 5.97 10.26 11.53
N PRO A 324 7.19 10.78 11.71
CA PRO A 324 7.70 11.88 10.90
C PRO A 324 7.74 11.56 9.40
N GLU A 325 7.35 12.52 8.56
CA GLU A 325 7.41 12.39 7.09
C GLU A 325 8.84 12.28 6.57
N THR A 326 9.75 13.08 7.12
CA THR A 326 11.18 13.03 6.78
C THR A 326 11.82 11.79 7.42
N ARG A 327 11.89 10.71 6.64
CA ARG A 327 12.47 9.42 7.06
C ARG A 327 14.01 9.42 7.14
N THR A 328 14.65 10.58 7.28
CA THR A 328 16.12 10.68 7.36
C THR A 328 16.62 9.93 8.60
N GLY A 329 17.26 8.79 8.41
CA GLY A 329 17.73 7.92 9.50
C GLY A 329 16.67 7.02 10.13
N LEU A 330 15.41 7.05 9.64
CA LEU A 330 14.31 6.20 10.10
C LEU A 330 14.23 4.95 9.21
N MET A 331 14.73 3.82 9.69
CA MET A 331 14.55 2.55 8.99
C MET A 331 13.24 1.91 9.42
N LEU A 332 12.27 1.85 8.51
CA LEU A 332 10.96 1.26 8.79
C LEU A 332 11.03 -0.27 8.71
N PRO A 333 10.70 -1.00 9.78
CA PRO A 333 10.60 -2.45 9.72
C PRO A 333 9.51 -2.88 8.73
N PRO A 334 9.80 -3.78 7.77
CA PRO A 334 8.84 -4.23 6.77
C PRO A 334 7.53 -4.80 7.35
N GLU A 335 7.59 -5.34 8.57
CA GLU A 335 6.45 -5.96 9.26
C GLU A 335 5.43 -4.94 9.79
N VAL A 336 5.84 -3.68 10.00
CA VAL A 336 4.98 -2.57 10.45
C VAL A 336 4.30 -1.94 9.23
N TRP A 337 3.20 -2.55 8.81
CA TRP A 337 2.57 -2.24 7.52
C TRP A 337 1.99 -0.83 7.50
N SER A 338 1.39 -0.37 8.60
CA SER A 338 0.83 0.98 8.69
C SER A 338 1.88 2.05 8.45
N ALA A 339 3.11 1.85 8.92
CA ALA A 339 4.23 2.77 8.67
C ALA A 339 4.67 2.78 7.19
N ALA A 340 4.76 1.60 6.56
CA ALA A 340 5.16 1.48 5.15
C ALA A 340 4.10 2.06 4.18
N LEU A 341 2.81 1.94 4.54
CA LEU A 341 1.65 2.44 3.79
C LEU A 341 1.27 3.88 4.14
N SER A 342 1.99 4.52 5.07
CA SER A 342 1.70 5.87 5.57
C SER A 342 0.30 6.02 6.18
N TYR A 343 -0.19 4.97 6.85
CA TYR A 343 -1.42 4.99 7.63
C TYR A 343 -1.15 5.47 9.05
N GLY A 344 -1.07 6.77 9.28
CA GLY A 344 -1.09 7.30 10.66
C GLY A 344 -2.49 7.26 11.27
N TYR A 345 -2.52 7.29 12.60
CA TYR A 345 -3.73 7.19 13.39
C TYR A 345 -4.50 8.51 13.41
N VAL A 346 -5.82 8.42 13.16
CA VAL A 346 -6.76 9.53 13.32
C VAL A 346 -7.83 9.08 14.30
N GLY A 347 -8.04 9.86 15.36
CA GLY A 347 -8.86 9.46 16.50
C GLY A 347 -8.41 10.09 17.81
N CYS A 348 -9.04 9.71 18.90
CA CYS A 348 -8.70 10.24 20.22
C CYS A 348 -7.76 9.34 21.00
N MET A 349 -6.88 9.94 21.81
CA MET A 349 -6.06 9.24 22.79
C MET A 349 -6.05 9.96 24.14
N ARG A 350 -5.94 9.20 25.23
CA ARG A 350 -5.77 9.73 26.59
C ARG A 350 -5.14 8.71 27.54
N ASP A 351 -4.94 9.13 28.79
CA ASP A 351 -4.52 8.28 29.90
C ASP A 351 -3.28 7.44 29.53
N LEU A 352 -2.28 8.08 28.90
CA LEU A 352 -1.02 7.44 28.55
C LEU A 352 -0.15 7.29 29.81
N PHE A 353 0.27 6.07 30.09
CA PHE A 353 1.24 5.75 31.13
C PHE A 353 2.40 4.95 30.54
N ILE A 354 3.60 5.25 31.00
CA ILE A 354 4.84 4.54 30.64
C ILE A 354 5.52 4.17 31.95
N ASP A 355 5.76 2.87 32.18
CA ASP A 355 6.29 2.32 33.43
C ASP A 355 5.55 2.84 34.68
N GLY A 356 4.22 2.90 34.57
CA GLY A 356 3.33 3.40 35.61
C GLY A 356 3.31 4.91 35.81
N LYS A 357 4.14 5.68 35.10
CA LYS A 357 4.18 7.15 35.16
C LYS A 357 3.25 7.77 34.12
N SER A 358 2.41 8.69 34.59
CA SER A 358 1.46 9.41 33.75
C SER A 358 2.18 10.37 32.78
N GLN A 359 1.72 10.38 31.53
CA GLN A 359 2.17 11.30 30.48
C GLN A 359 1.03 12.24 30.07
N ASP A 360 1.26 13.55 30.23
CA ASP A 360 0.34 14.59 29.77
C ASP A 360 0.49 14.83 28.26
N VAL A 361 -0.25 14.05 27.49
CA VAL A 361 -0.22 14.06 26.01
C VAL A 361 -0.62 15.42 25.45
N ARG A 362 -1.58 16.10 26.08
CA ARG A 362 -2.03 17.44 25.69
C ARG A 362 -0.89 18.45 25.83
N ARG A 363 -0.25 18.50 26.99
CA ARG A 363 0.88 19.40 27.23
C ARG A 363 2.04 19.10 26.29
N LEU A 364 2.30 17.83 25.99
CA LEU A 364 3.33 17.43 25.02
C LEU A 364 3.03 17.97 23.61
N ALA A 365 1.78 17.89 23.16
CA ALA A 365 1.35 18.45 21.88
C ALA A 365 1.45 19.99 21.84
N GLU A 366 1.04 20.67 22.92
CA GLU A 366 1.11 22.14 23.05
C GLU A 366 2.57 22.62 23.00
N VAL A 367 3.47 21.97 23.74
CA VAL A 367 4.91 22.30 23.76
C VAL A 367 5.57 22.05 22.40
N GLN A 368 5.16 20.98 21.70
CA GLN A 368 5.68 20.65 20.36
C GLN A 368 5.03 21.47 19.24
N SER A 369 3.95 22.22 19.54
CA SER A 369 3.13 22.90 18.53
C SER A 369 2.70 21.96 17.39
N THR A 370 2.27 20.75 17.77
CA THR A 370 1.98 19.67 16.82
C THR A 370 0.78 20.03 15.91
N PRO A 371 0.95 20.06 14.58
CA PRO A 371 -0.15 20.31 13.66
C PRO A 371 -1.12 19.12 13.63
N GLY A 372 -2.42 19.41 13.47
CA GLY A 372 -3.45 18.38 13.37
C GLY A 372 -3.73 17.63 14.69
N VAL A 373 -3.32 18.17 15.84
CA VAL A 373 -3.70 17.65 17.16
C VAL A 373 -4.51 18.69 17.93
N SER A 374 -5.74 18.34 18.31
CA SER A 374 -6.61 19.19 19.13
C SER A 374 -6.73 18.69 20.56
N SER A 375 -7.00 19.62 21.49
CA SER A 375 -6.92 19.41 22.94
C SER A 375 -8.21 18.86 23.57
N PHE A 376 -9.10 18.29 22.77
CA PHE A 376 -10.35 17.69 23.23
C PHE A 376 -10.71 16.49 22.36
N CYS A 377 -11.60 15.63 22.86
CA CYS A 377 -12.15 14.51 22.11
C CYS A 377 -13.68 14.56 22.11
N SER A 378 -14.25 14.83 20.94
CA SER A 378 -15.68 14.73 20.69
C SER A 378 -15.93 13.88 19.45
N ARG A 379 -16.90 12.97 19.54
CA ARG A 379 -17.39 12.24 18.36
C ARG A 379 -18.49 13.07 17.72
N GLU A 380 -18.23 13.57 16.52
CA GLU A 380 -19.26 14.24 15.74
C GLU A 380 -20.26 13.22 15.19
N LEU A 381 -21.56 13.52 15.34
CA LEU A 381 -22.63 12.65 14.86
C LEU A 381 -23.07 12.96 13.42
N HIS A 382 -22.68 14.13 12.90
CA HIS A 382 -23.01 14.53 11.55
C HIS A 382 -22.14 13.76 10.54
N ARG A 383 -22.79 13.02 9.63
CA ARG A 383 -22.13 12.31 8.53
C ARG A 383 -21.46 13.29 7.58
N LYS A 384 -20.15 13.15 7.38
CA LYS A 384 -19.35 14.07 6.57
C LYS A 384 -19.52 13.81 5.07
N CYS A 385 -19.79 12.58 4.67
CA CYS A 385 -20.07 12.21 3.28
C CYS A 385 -21.46 12.61 2.80
N GLY A 386 -22.37 13.02 3.70
CA GLY A 386 -23.72 13.48 3.33
C GLY A 386 -23.72 14.72 2.42
N ALA A 387 -22.65 15.53 2.47
CA ALA A 387 -22.46 16.70 1.61
C ALA A 387 -21.88 16.35 0.22
N SER A 388 -21.61 15.07 -0.06
CA SER A 388 -20.92 14.60 -1.27
C SER A 388 -19.63 15.40 -1.57
N PRO A 389 -18.68 15.48 -0.63
CA PRO A 389 -17.50 16.33 -0.78
C PRO A 389 -16.50 15.82 -1.85
N CYS A 390 -16.54 14.54 -2.17
CA CYS A 390 -15.69 13.94 -3.20
C CYS A 390 -16.24 14.24 -4.58
N THR A 391 -15.47 14.97 -5.38
CA THR A 391 -15.81 15.36 -6.75
C THR A 391 -15.38 14.29 -7.76
N ASN A 392 -15.73 14.47 -9.04
CA ASN A 392 -15.26 13.65 -10.18
C ASN A 392 -15.44 12.12 -10.03
N GLY A 393 -16.50 11.70 -9.34
CA GLY A 393 -16.83 10.28 -9.15
C GLY A 393 -16.03 9.59 -8.04
N GLY A 394 -15.29 10.33 -7.21
CA GLY A 394 -14.59 9.78 -6.05
C GLY A 394 -15.53 9.17 -5.02
N LEU A 395 -15.12 8.04 -4.42
CA LEU A 395 -15.92 7.36 -3.41
C LEU A 395 -15.66 7.97 -2.02
N CYS A 396 -16.72 8.53 -1.41
CA CYS A 396 -16.63 9.07 -0.07
C CYS A 396 -16.76 7.98 1.00
N ARG A 397 -15.84 7.99 1.97
CA ARG A 397 -15.86 7.15 3.17
C ARG A 397 -15.90 8.02 4.42
N GLU A 398 -16.71 7.63 5.40
CA GLU A 398 -16.73 8.27 6.71
C GLU A 398 -15.49 7.88 7.51
N GLY A 399 -14.76 8.87 8.01
CA GLY A 399 -13.62 8.71 8.93
C GLY A 399 -13.97 9.17 10.34
N TRP A 400 -12.95 9.50 11.15
CA TRP A 400 -13.15 10.11 12.47
C TRP A 400 -13.23 11.63 12.34
N ASN A 401 -14.42 12.20 12.53
CA ASN A 401 -14.72 13.64 12.37
C ASN A 401 -14.36 14.25 11.00
N ARG A 402 -14.06 13.40 10.01
CA ARG A 402 -13.69 13.79 8.64
C ARG A 402 -14.31 12.84 7.62
N TYR A 403 -14.30 13.25 6.37
CA TYR A 403 -14.52 12.35 5.23
C TYR A 403 -13.18 12.00 4.59
N VAL A 404 -13.14 10.88 3.88
CA VAL A 404 -11.98 10.43 3.10
C VAL A 404 -12.46 10.12 1.69
N CYS A 405 -11.84 10.73 0.69
CA CYS A 405 -12.15 10.48 -0.71
C CYS A 405 -11.19 9.44 -1.30
N ASP A 406 -11.74 8.34 -1.80
CA ASP A 406 -11.01 7.41 -2.66
C ASP A 406 -11.13 7.90 -4.11
N CYS A 407 -10.06 8.53 -4.59
CA CYS A 407 -9.96 9.03 -5.97
C CYS A 407 -9.40 7.98 -6.94
N THR A 408 -9.13 6.75 -6.48
CA THR A 408 -8.56 5.71 -7.34
C THR A 408 -9.49 5.41 -8.52
N GLY A 409 -8.92 5.35 -9.72
CA GLY A 409 -9.68 5.10 -10.96
C GLY A 409 -10.45 6.30 -11.53
N THR A 410 -10.49 7.46 -10.86
CA THR A 410 -11.20 8.65 -11.36
C THR A 410 -10.41 9.47 -12.37
N GLY A 411 -9.07 9.38 -12.33
CA GLY A 411 -8.17 10.29 -13.06
C GLY A 411 -7.95 11.62 -12.36
N PHE A 412 -8.36 11.73 -11.09
CA PHE A 412 -8.15 12.89 -10.24
C PHE A 412 -7.44 12.47 -8.94
N LEU A 413 -6.84 13.45 -8.28
CA LEU A 413 -6.14 13.36 -7.01
C LEU A 413 -6.53 14.53 -6.10
N GLY A 414 -5.95 14.56 -4.90
CA GLY A 414 -6.24 15.56 -3.89
C GLY A 414 -7.30 15.09 -2.88
N PRO A 415 -7.48 15.86 -1.79
CA PRO A 415 -8.36 15.47 -0.68
C PRO A 415 -9.82 15.31 -1.10
N ASN A 416 -10.26 15.98 -2.16
CA ASN A 416 -11.63 15.97 -2.67
C ASN A 416 -11.73 15.47 -4.12
N CYS A 417 -10.67 14.84 -4.65
CA CYS A 417 -10.56 14.44 -6.05
C CYS A 417 -10.73 15.61 -7.05
N GLU A 418 -10.28 16.80 -6.68
CA GLU A 418 -10.46 18.05 -7.40
C GLU A 418 -9.36 18.34 -8.42
N THR A 419 -8.19 17.72 -8.25
CA THR A 419 -7.00 17.98 -9.08
C THR A 419 -6.86 16.92 -10.14
N GLU A 420 -6.78 17.30 -11.42
CA GLU A 420 -6.59 16.35 -12.52
C GLU A 420 -5.22 15.67 -12.43
N ALA A 421 -5.21 14.33 -12.46
CA ALA A 421 -3.99 13.56 -12.34
C ALA A 421 -3.17 13.58 -13.65
N THR A 422 -1.85 13.64 -13.50
CA THR A 422 -0.93 13.74 -14.62
C THR A 422 -0.97 12.51 -15.53
N VAL A 423 -1.05 12.78 -16.85
CA VAL A 423 -0.94 11.78 -17.91
C VAL A 423 0.48 11.75 -18.46
N LEU A 424 1.02 10.56 -18.65
CA LEU A 424 2.34 10.31 -19.25
C LEU A 424 2.21 9.39 -20.47
N SER A 425 2.79 9.81 -21.60
CA SER A 425 2.67 9.13 -22.90
C SER A 425 3.94 8.37 -23.28
N TYR A 426 3.76 7.16 -23.82
CA TYR A 426 4.82 6.22 -24.20
C TYR A 426 4.65 5.74 -25.63
N ASP A 427 5.73 5.73 -26.41
CA ASP A 427 5.77 5.27 -27.81
C ASP A 427 6.50 3.94 -28.00
N GLY A 428 6.79 3.21 -26.92
CA GLY A 428 7.55 1.95 -26.97
C GLY A 428 9.06 2.13 -26.88
N SER A 429 9.57 3.36 -26.98
CA SER A 429 10.98 3.71 -26.77
C SER A 429 11.21 4.58 -25.53
N MET A 430 10.14 4.84 -24.78
CA MET A 430 10.10 5.76 -23.65
C MET A 430 9.96 5.04 -22.30
N TYR A 431 10.54 5.63 -21.25
CA TYR A 431 10.46 5.15 -19.89
C TYR A 431 10.31 6.29 -18.89
N LEU A 432 9.83 5.92 -17.69
CA LEU A 432 10.01 6.68 -16.46
C LEU A 432 10.55 5.72 -15.40
N LYS A 433 11.62 6.13 -14.73
CA LYS A 433 12.31 5.42 -13.65
C LYS A 433 12.40 6.31 -12.43
N ILE A 434 11.76 5.89 -11.35
CA ILE A 434 11.86 6.52 -10.03
C ILE A 434 12.91 5.75 -9.25
N ILE A 435 13.97 6.43 -8.81
CA ILE A 435 15.07 5.83 -8.06
C ILE A 435 14.84 6.12 -6.59
N MET A 436 14.58 5.08 -5.79
CA MET A 436 14.31 5.27 -4.37
C MET A 436 15.57 5.81 -3.66
N PRO A 437 15.46 6.88 -2.85
CA PRO A 437 16.60 7.43 -2.10
C PRO A 437 17.25 6.42 -1.14
N VAL A 438 16.46 5.46 -0.66
CA VAL A 438 16.89 4.34 0.18
C VAL A 438 16.30 3.05 -0.37
N THR A 439 17.01 1.93 -0.16
CA THR A 439 16.49 0.60 -0.52
C THR A 439 15.18 0.34 0.22
N MET A 440 14.13 0.04 -0.54
CA MET A 440 12.81 -0.22 0.02
C MET A 440 12.68 -1.71 0.29
N GLN A 441 12.23 -2.04 1.51
CA GLN A 441 11.87 -3.40 1.90
C GLN A 441 10.49 -3.36 2.52
N THR A 442 9.53 -4.03 1.89
CA THR A 442 8.12 -3.92 2.26
C THR A 442 7.46 -5.30 2.33
N GLU A 443 6.51 -5.47 3.26
CA GLU A 443 5.60 -6.62 3.28
C GLU A 443 4.17 -6.26 2.85
N ALA A 444 3.91 -4.98 2.60
CA ALA A 444 2.61 -4.49 2.19
C ALA A 444 2.75 -3.32 1.20
N GLU A 445 1.94 -3.36 0.15
CA GLU A 445 1.85 -2.27 -0.83
C GLU A 445 0.41 -1.99 -1.21
N ASP A 446 0.15 -0.71 -1.50
CA ASP A 446 -1.00 -0.26 -2.27
C ASP A 446 -0.49 0.39 -3.54
N VAL A 447 -0.72 -0.25 -4.69
CA VAL A 447 -0.35 0.27 -6.01
C VAL A 447 -1.63 0.53 -6.80
N SER A 448 -1.76 1.71 -7.39
CA SER A 448 -2.84 1.99 -8.34
C SER A 448 -2.34 2.82 -9.51
N LEU A 449 -2.91 2.59 -10.68
CA LEU A 449 -2.66 3.38 -11.89
C LEU A 449 -3.85 3.23 -12.84
N ARG A 450 -3.95 4.15 -13.79
CA ARG A 450 -4.81 4.00 -14.97
C ARG A 450 -3.97 3.87 -16.22
N PHE A 451 -4.46 3.11 -17.18
CA PHE A 451 -3.81 2.96 -18.48
C PHE A 451 -4.80 3.04 -19.63
N MET A 452 -4.30 3.41 -20.80
CA MET A 452 -5.02 3.40 -22.07
C MET A 452 -4.06 2.90 -23.16
N SER A 453 -4.45 1.85 -23.89
CA SER A 453 -3.63 1.29 -24.97
C SER A 453 -4.47 0.57 -26.03
N GLN A 454 -3.97 0.53 -27.26
CA GLN A 454 -4.47 -0.33 -28.34
C GLN A 454 -3.74 -1.69 -28.41
N ARG A 455 -2.61 -1.81 -27.71
CA ARG A 455 -1.79 -3.02 -27.71
C ARG A 455 -2.29 -4.02 -26.68
N ALA A 456 -2.28 -5.29 -27.08
CA ALA A 456 -2.62 -6.40 -26.19
C ALA A 456 -1.47 -6.76 -25.22
N TYR A 457 -0.29 -6.18 -25.41
CA TYR A 457 0.93 -6.44 -24.64
C TYR A 457 1.65 -5.15 -24.27
N GLY A 458 2.32 -5.12 -23.10
CA GLY A 458 3.15 -3.98 -22.69
C GLY A 458 3.31 -3.84 -21.18
N LEU A 459 4.48 -3.39 -20.73
CA LEU A 459 4.79 -3.14 -19.32
C LEU A 459 4.05 -1.91 -18.77
N LEU A 460 3.15 -2.10 -17.80
CA LEU A 460 2.49 -0.98 -17.12
C LEU A 460 3.39 -0.40 -16.02
N MET A 461 3.88 -1.25 -15.12
CA MET A 461 4.74 -0.85 -13.99
C MET A 461 5.56 -2.03 -13.50
N ALA A 462 6.77 -1.78 -12.99
CA ALA A 462 7.59 -2.76 -12.28
C ALA A 462 8.34 -2.14 -11.11
N THR A 463 8.55 -2.89 -10.04
CA THR A 463 9.55 -2.60 -9.01
C THR A 463 10.80 -3.42 -9.29
N THR A 464 11.99 -2.82 -9.40
CA THR A 464 13.23 -3.55 -9.71
C THR A 464 14.28 -3.37 -8.61
N SER A 465 15.03 -4.42 -8.30
CA SER A 465 16.20 -4.36 -7.40
C SER A 465 17.52 -4.40 -8.18
N LYS A 466 18.53 -3.69 -7.67
CA LYS A 466 19.91 -3.77 -8.16
C LYS A 466 20.70 -4.93 -7.54
N GLU A 467 20.14 -5.54 -6.50
CA GLU A 467 20.83 -6.51 -5.62
C GLU A 467 20.16 -7.88 -5.59
N SER A 468 18.89 -8.00 -6.01
CA SER A 468 18.12 -9.25 -6.01
C SER A 468 17.26 -9.41 -7.28
N ALA A 469 16.75 -10.62 -7.49
CA ALA A 469 15.75 -10.91 -8.52
C ALA A 469 14.31 -10.55 -8.09
N ASP A 470 14.15 -9.86 -6.96
CA ASP A 470 12.85 -9.45 -6.45
C ASP A 470 12.19 -8.47 -7.41
N ILE A 471 10.97 -8.81 -7.80
CA ILE A 471 10.20 -8.01 -8.74
C ILE A 471 8.71 -8.19 -8.54
N LEU A 472 8.01 -7.06 -8.58
CA LEU A 472 6.56 -6.97 -8.75
C LEU A 472 6.33 -6.20 -10.04
N TRP A 473 5.69 -6.80 -11.05
CA TRP A 473 5.32 -6.08 -12.26
C TRP A 473 3.88 -6.31 -12.69
N LEU A 474 3.32 -5.29 -13.32
CA LEU A 474 2.04 -5.27 -14.01
C LEU A 474 2.30 -5.15 -15.50
N GLU A 475 1.71 -6.04 -16.28
CA GLU A 475 1.80 -6.03 -17.75
C GLU A 475 0.43 -6.27 -18.39
N LEU A 476 0.25 -5.78 -19.61
CA LEU A 476 -0.76 -6.32 -20.50
C LEU A 476 -0.23 -7.63 -21.09
N ASP A 477 -1.04 -8.68 -21.01
CA ASP A 477 -0.79 -9.98 -21.61
C ASP A 477 -2.06 -10.47 -22.30
N SER A 478 -2.02 -10.46 -23.63
CA SER A 478 -3.12 -10.93 -24.48
C SER A 478 -4.44 -10.20 -24.18
N GLY A 479 -4.36 -8.88 -23.94
CA GLY A 479 -5.51 -8.02 -23.66
C GLY A 479 -6.07 -8.14 -22.24
N ARG A 480 -5.33 -8.75 -21.32
CA ARG A 480 -5.65 -8.84 -19.87
C ARG A 480 -4.53 -8.20 -19.07
N VAL A 481 -4.81 -7.71 -17.87
CA VAL A 481 -3.74 -7.28 -16.96
C VAL A 481 -3.22 -8.50 -16.21
N LYS A 482 -1.91 -8.66 -16.20
CA LYS A 482 -1.20 -9.70 -15.49
C LYS A 482 -0.28 -9.07 -14.45
N LEU A 483 -0.46 -9.47 -13.20
CA LEU A 483 0.44 -9.19 -12.10
C LEU A 483 1.38 -10.37 -11.93
N THR A 484 2.69 -10.11 -11.87
CA THR A 484 3.72 -11.10 -11.58
C THR A 484 4.51 -10.65 -10.37
N VAL A 485 4.67 -11.56 -9.40
CA VAL A 485 5.53 -11.34 -8.23
C VAL A 485 6.53 -12.49 -8.16
N SER A 486 7.81 -12.15 -8.22
CA SER A 486 8.93 -13.08 -8.08
C SER A 486 9.83 -12.58 -6.96
N LEU A 487 10.19 -13.46 -6.02
CA LEU A 487 11.10 -13.15 -4.92
C LEU A 487 12.25 -14.15 -4.93
N ASP A 488 13.48 -13.67 -4.82
CA ASP A 488 14.67 -14.50 -4.75
C ASP A 488 14.74 -15.17 -3.38
N CYS A 489 14.20 -16.38 -3.28
CA CYS A 489 14.33 -17.19 -2.08
C CYS A 489 15.43 -18.23 -2.32
N VAL A 490 16.58 -18.02 -1.66
CA VAL A 490 17.74 -18.95 -1.60
C VAL A 490 17.36 -20.35 -1.08
N ALA A 491 16.11 -20.58 -0.66
CA ALA A 491 15.57 -21.92 -0.40
C ALA A 491 14.10 -22.05 -0.87
N LEU A 492 13.85 -22.99 -1.79
CA LEU A 492 12.56 -23.55 -2.27
C LEU A 492 11.98 -22.98 -3.59
N SER A 493 12.35 -23.65 -4.69
CA SER A 493 11.57 -24.15 -5.86
C SER A 493 10.21 -23.55 -6.33
N LYS A 494 9.66 -22.48 -5.77
CA LYS A 494 8.40 -21.89 -6.22
C LYS A 494 8.71 -20.79 -7.24
N GLY A 495 8.32 -21.00 -8.51
CA GLY A 495 8.42 -19.99 -9.56
C GLY A 495 7.55 -18.75 -9.29
N PRO A 496 7.58 -17.75 -10.18
CA PRO A 496 6.82 -16.51 -10.00
C PRO A 496 5.32 -16.77 -9.82
N GLU A 497 4.68 -16.11 -8.86
CA GLU A 497 3.22 -16.14 -8.76
C GLU A 497 2.62 -15.13 -9.73
N THR A 498 1.54 -15.51 -10.40
CA THR A 498 0.87 -14.69 -11.41
C THR A 498 -0.62 -14.63 -11.18
N LEU A 499 -1.20 -13.44 -11.32
CA LEU A 499 -2.64 -13.19 -11.27
C LEU A 499 -3.07 -12.47 -12.55
N PHE A 500 -4.24 -12.81 -13.10
CA PHE A 500 -4.79 -12.21 -14.31
C PHE A 500 -6.14 -11.56 -14.03
N ALA A 501 -6.40 -10.37 -14.56
CA ALA A 501 -7.69 -9.69 -14.41
C ALA A 501 -8.09 -8.92 -15.67
N GLY A 502 -9.42 -8.83 -15.88
CA GLY A 502 -10.05 -8.22 -17.05
C GLY A 502 -9.86 -9.00 -18.35
N GLU A 503 -10.53 -8.54 -19.41
CA GLU A 503 -10.43 -9.09 -20.78
C GLU A 503 -10.64 -7.97 -21.81
N LYS A 504 -9.95 -8.06 -22.95
CA LYS A 504 -10.06 -7.11 -24.08
C LYS A 504 -9.79 -5.65 -23.69
N LEU A 505 -8.88 -5.42 -22.76
CA LEU A 505 -8.52 -4.11 -22.20
C LEU A 505 -7.64 -3.24 -23.13
N ASN A 506 -7.46 -3.69 -24.37
CA ASN A 506 -6.70 -2.99 -25.41
C ASN A 506 -7.65 -2.29 -26.40
N ASP A 507 -8.73 -1.72 -25.89
CA ASP A 507 -9.81 -1.08 -26.63
C ASP A 507 -9.57 0.43 -26.88
N ASN A 508 -8.49 0.98 -26.29
CA ASN A 508 -8.13 2.40 -26.26
C ASN A 508 -9.00 3.27 -25.34
N GLU A 509 -9.63 2.68 -24.33
CA GLU A 509 -10.30 3.39 -23.24
C GLU A 509 -9.44 3.40 -21.97
N TRP A 510 -9.83 4.21 -20.98
CA TRP A 510 -9.15 4.25 -19.68
C TRP A 510 -9.60 3.10 -18.78
N HIS A 511 -8.66 2.28 -18.33
CA HIS A 511 -8.87 1.22 -17.33
C HIS A 511 -8.15 1.54 -16.03
N ALA A 512 -8.71 1.13 -14.88
CA ALA A 512 -8.11 1.32 -13.57
C ALA A 512 -7.58 0.00 -13.01
N VAL A 513 -6.32 0.00 -12.60
CA VAL A 513 -5.65 -1.14 -11.96
C VAL A 513 -5.34 -0.78 -10.52
N LYS A 514 -5.66 -1.68 -9.60
CA LYS A 514 -5.30 -1.57 -8.18
C LYS A 514 -4.79 -2.90 -7.66
N VAL A 515 -3.62 -2.87 -7.04
CA VAL A 515 -2.95 -3.99 -6.38
C VAL A 515 -2.85 -3.67 -4.91
N THR A 516 -3.27 -4.60 -4.06
CA THR A 516 -3.05 -4.50 -2.61
C THR A 516 -2.37 -5.76 -2.12
N ARG A 517 -1.20 -5.63 -1.51
CA ARG A 517 -0.48 -6.74 -0.87
C ARG A 517 -0.43 -6.54 0.63
N ARG A 518 -0.68 -7.60 1.39
CA ARG A 518 -0.62 -7.66 2.87
C ARG A 518 0.03 -8.98 3.30
N GLY A 519 1.35 -8.95 3.43
CA GLY A 519 2.19 -10.12 3.64
C GLY A 519 1.93 -11.15 2.55
N LYS A 520 1.31 -12.27 2.95
CA LYS A 520 0.91 -13.31 2.02
C LYS A 520 -0.19 -12.87 1.07
N ASN A 521 -1.19 -12.17 1.55
CA ASN A 521 -2.36 -11.89 0.75
C ASN A 521 -2.05 -10.87 -0.34
N LEU A 522 -2.05 -11.30 -1.59
CA LEU A 522 -1.92 -10.42 -2.75
C LEU A 522 -3.27 -10.31 -3.44
N GLN A 523 -3.76 -9.11 -3.70
CA GLN A 523 -5.00 -8.88 -4.45
C GLN A 523 -4.72 -8.02 -5.67
N LEU A 524 -5.19 -8.48 -6.84
CA LEU A 524 -5.23 -7.69 -8.08
C LEU A 524 -6.69 -7.36 -8.38
N SER A 525 -6.97 -6.09 -8.66
CA SER A 525 -8.25 -5.60 -9.13
C SER A 525 -8.14 -4.77 -10.40
N VAL A 526 -9.02 -5.08 -11.37
CA VAL A 526 -9.21 -4.31 -12.61
C VAL A 526 -10.70 -4.11 -12.78
N ASP A 527 -11.13 -2.85 -12.83
CA ASP A 527 -12.52 -2.45 -13.09
C ASP A 527 -13.59 -3.27 -12.30
N ASN A 528 -13.24 -3.72 -11.08
CA ASN A 528 -14.02 -4.49 -10.07
C ASN A 528 -13.82 -6.03 -9.92
N VAL A 529 -12.90 -6.68 -10.63
CA VAL A 529 -12.64 -8.14 -10.45
C VAL A 529 -11.45 -8.39 -9.52
N THR A 530 -11.61 -9.15 -8.42
CA THR A 530 -10.53 -9.39 -7.43
C THR A 530 -10.07 -10.85 -7.41
N ILE A 531 -8.75 -11.10 -7.39
CA ILE A 531 -8.14 -12.46 -7.24
C ILE A 531 -7.06 -12.43 -6.15
N SER A 532 -6.90 -13.52 -5.38
CA SER A 532 -5.97 -13.60 -4.23
C SER A 532 -4.76 -14.55 -4.42
N GLY A 533 -3.58 -14.18 -3.89
CA GLY A 533 -2.30 -14.96 -3.90
C GLY A 533 -1.52 -14.94 -2.55
N ALA A 534 -0.26 -15.45 -2.49
CA ALA A 534 0.54 -15.70 -1.27
C ALA A 534 2.06 -15.27 -1.32
N HIS A 535 2.49 -14.18 -0.66
CA HIS A 535 3.89 -13.64 -0.63
C HIS A 535 4.49 -13.19 0.73
N THR A 536 5.76 -12.75 0.83
CA THR A 536 6.35 -12.33 2.14
C THR A 536 6.99 -10.94 2.10
N ARG A 537 8.16 -10.76 1.50
CA ARG A 537 8.92 -9.50 1.53
C ARG A 537 9.40 -9.14 0.13
N LEU A 538 9.26 -7.87 -0.26
CA LEU A 538 9.69 -7.34 -1.54
C LEU A 538 10.80 -6.32 -1.31
N GLU A 539 11.96 -6.52 -1.96
CA GLU A 539 13.01 -5.52 -2.02
C GLU A 539 13.03 -4.83 -3.39
N PHE A 540 13.11 -3.49 -3.39
CA PHE A 540 13.26 -2.75 -4.64
C PHE A 540 14.04 -1.44 -4.47
N HIS A 541 14.70 -1.05 -5.54
CA HIS A 541 15.48 0.17 -5.69
C HIS A 541 14.84 1.15 -6.66
N ASN A 542 14.06 0.66 -7.62
CA ASN A 542 13.41 1.50 -8.61
C ASN A 542 11.94 1.13 -8.80
N ILE A 543 11.13 2.11 -9.16
CA ILE A 543 9.80 1.93 -9.76
C ILE A 543 9.91 2.37 -11.23
N GLU A 544 9.57 1.49 -12.16
CA GLU A 544 9.79 1.67 -13.59
C GLU A 544 8.49 1.50 -14.38
N THR A 545 8.31 2.29 -15.43
CA THR A 545 7.17 2.24 -16.34
C THR A 545 7.65 2.47 -17.78
N GLY A 546 6.89 1.98 -18.76
CA GLY A 546 7.29 2.07 -20.17
C GLY A 546 8.30 0.99 -20.58
N ILE A 547 9.52 1.07 -20.03
CA ILE A 547 10.60 0.12 -20.24
C ILE A 547 11.20 -0.27 -18.89
N MET A 548 11.36 -1.56 -18.67
CA MET A 548 12.16 -2.06 -17.56
C MET A 548 13.63 -1.89 -17.93
N THR A 549 14.35 -0.97 -17.32
CA THR A 549 15.76 -0.67 -17.61
C THR A 549 16.71 -1.54 -16.78
N GLU A 550 16.37 -1.84 -15.53
CA GLU A 550 17.13 -2.77 -14.70
C GLU A 550 16.68 -4.20 -14.95
N ARG A 551 17.57 -5.02 -15.52
CA ARG A 551 17.27 -6.39 -15.97
C ARG A 551 18.30 -7.42 -15.52
N ARG A 552 19.21 -7.05 -14.61
CA ARG A 552 20.38 -7.88 -14.26
C ARG A 552 20.01 -9.31 -13.85
N PHE A 553 18.87 -9.49 -13.19
CA PHE A 553 18.42 -10.77 -12.64
C PHE A 553 17.18 -11.34 -13.33
N VAL A 554 16.70 -10.70 -14.41
CA VAL A 554 15.47 -11.09 -15.12
C VAL A 554 15.81 -11.48 -16.55
N SER A 555 15.58 -12.74 -16.90
CA SER A 555 15.91 -13.29 -18.23
C SER A 555 14.84 -13.02 -19.29
N VAL A 556 13.57 -12.88 -18.87
CA VAL A 556 12.43 -12.61 -19.75
C VAL A 556 11.72 -11.37 -19.24
N VAL A 557 11.67 -10.34 -20.07
CA VAL A 557 11.02 -9.07 -19.74
C VAL A 557 9.79 -8.86 -20.62
N PRO A 558 8.74 -8.20 -20.09
CA PRO A 558 7.60 -7.77 -20.90
C PRO A 558 8.03 -6.86 -22.05
N SER A 559 7.21 -6.80 -23.09
CA SER A 559 7.40 -5.82 -24.16
C SER A 559 7.25 -4.40 -23.62
N ASN A 560 7.94 -3.44 -24.25
CA ASN A 560 7.83 -2.03 -23.88
C ASN A 560 6.39 -1.53 -24.07
N PHE A 561 5.95 -0.50 -23.37
CA PHE A 561 4.58 -0.01 -23.44
C PHE A 561 4.38 1.07 -24.52
N ILE A 562 3.24 0.99 -25.21
CA ILE A 562 2.75 2.05 -26.11
C ILE A 562 1.35 2.43 -25.63
N GLY A 563 1.16 3.69 -25.28
CA GLY A 563 -0.09 4.18 -24.72
C GLY A 563 0.12 5.29 -23.69
N HIS A 564 -0.87 5.44 -22.82
CA HIS A 564 -0.87 6.46 -21.77
C HIS A 564 -1.02 5.82 -20.40
N LEU A 565 -0.29 6.33 -19.41
CA LEU A 565 -0.49 6.03 -17.99
C LEU A 565 -0.96 7.31 -17.27
N GLN A 566 -1.78 7.15 -16.23
CA GLN A 566 -2.26 8.24 -15.40
C GLN A 566 -2.35 7.81 -13.93
N GLY A 567 -2.04 8.72 -13.01
CA GLY A 567 -2.30 8.55 -11.58
C GLY A 567 -1.56 7.37 -10.92
N LEU A 568 -0.31 7.08 -11.31
CA LEU A 568 0.50 6.07 -10.63
C LEU A 568 0.72 6.47 -9.17
N THR A 569 0.07 5.74 -8.27
CA THR A 569 0.19 5.91 -6.82
C THR A 569 0.76 4.64 -6.22
N VAL A 570 1.83 4.76 -5.44
CA VAL A 570 2.41 3.65 -4.67
C VAL A 570 2.55 4.06 -3.21
N ASN A 571 1.89 3.32 -2.32
CA ASN A 571 1.83 3.59 -0.88
C ASN A 571 1.44 5.04 -0.54
N GLY A 572 0.46 5.56 -1.28
CA GLY A 572 -0.06 6.93 -1.12
C GLY A 572 0.69 8.02 -1.88
N VAL A 573 1.85 7.72 -2.50
CA VAL A 573 2.67 8.72 -3.22
C VAL A 573 2.30 8.77 -4.71
N PRO A 574 1.80 9.91 -5.24
CA PRO A 574 1.41 10.06 -6.65
C PRO A 574 2.61 10.41 -7.55
N TYR A 575 3.43 9.41 -7.87
CA TYR A 575 4.73 9.63 -8.51
C TYR A 575 4.72 10.37 -9.85
N LEU A 576 3.67 10.22 -10.69
CA LEU A 576 3.63 10.97 -11.97
C LEU A 576 3.53 12.48 -11.73
N ASP A 577 2.77 12.87 -10.72
CA ASP A 577 2.51 14.27 -10.37
C ASP A 577 3.72 14.89 -9.65
N GLU A 578 4.30 14.18 -8.69
CA GLU A 578 5.53 14.59 -7.99
C GLU A 578 6.71 14.79 -8.96
N CYS A 579 6.89 13.87 -9.93
CA CYS A 579 7.92 14.01 -10.97
C CYS A 579 7.65 15.20 -11.91
N LYS A 580 6.38 15.48 -12.25
CA LYS A 580 6.01 16.58 -13.16
C LYS A 580 6.20 17.94 -12.49
N ASN A 581 5.81 18.05 -11.23
CA ASN A 581 5.88 19.28 -10.45
C ASN A 581 7.32 19.59 -9.98
N GLY A 582 8.18 18.58 -9.92
CA GLY A 582 9.55 18.71 -9.42
C GLY A 582 9.64 18.62 -7.90
N ASP A 583 8.62 18.06 -7.25
CA ASP A 583 8.56 17.84 -5.80
C ASP A 583 9.62 16.80 -5.35
N ILE A 584 9.99 15.90 -6.27
CA ILE A 584 11.05 14.90 -6.08
C ILE A 584 12.12 15.03 -7.18
N SER A 585 13.39 14.89 -6.78
CA SER A 585 14.54 15.03 -7.70
C SER A 585 15.05 13.70 -8.27
N TYR A 586 14.45 12.58 -7.88
CA TYR A 586 14.93 11.23 -8.18
C TYR A 586 14.07 10.51 -9.24
N CYS A 587 13.58 11.29 -10.22
CA CYS A 587 12.91 10.78 -11.41
C CYS A 587 13.80 10.93 -12.65
N GLU A 588 13.96 9.85 -13.41
CA GLU A 588 14.60 9.83 -14.71
C GLU A 588 13.57 9.41 -15.77
N LEU A 589 13.33 10.26 -16.77
CA LEU A 589 12.39 9.93 -17.86
C LEU A 589 12.78 10.54 -19.20
N ASN A 590 12.38 9.86 -20.28
CA ASN A 590 12.29 10.41 -21.63
C ASN A 590 10.86 10.34 -22.21
N ALA A 591 9.91 9.82 -21.42
CA ALA A 591 8.48 9.87 -21.71
C ALA A 591 7.95 11.31 -21.73
N ARG A 592 6.77 11.52 -22.32
CA ARG A 592 6.23 12.88 -22.53
C ARG A 592 4.92 13.11 -21.79
N PHE A 593 4.89 14.16 -20.96
CA PHE A 593 3.67 14.56 -20.25
C PHE A 593 2.55 15.00 -21.19
N GLY A 594 1.30 14.73 -20.80
CA GLY A 594 0.09 15.06 -21.56
C GLY A 594 -0.25 14.02 -22.63
N MET A 595 -1.55 13.89 -22.90
CA MET A 595 -2.09 13.00 -23.92
C MET A 595 -1.72 13.48 -25.33
N ARG A 596 -1.45 12.53 -26.23
CA ARG A 596 -1.05 12.79 -27.63
C ARG A 596 -1.37 11.58 -28.49
N HIS A 597 -1.64 11.79 -29.78
CA HIS A 597 -1.69 10.68 -30.72
C HIS A 597 -0.29 10.07 -30.87
N ILE A 598 -0.17 8.76 -30.67
CA ILE A 598 1.12 8.05 -30.71
C ILE A 598 1.30 7.39 -32.08
N ILE A 599 2.40 7.73 -32.75
CA ILE A 599 2.92 7.06 -33.94
C ILE A 599 4.34 6.60 -33.58
N ALA A 600 4.50 5.30 -33.31
CA ALA A 600 5.77 4.74 -32.84
C ALA A 600 6.63 4.26 -34.02
N ASP A 601 7.92 4.62 -34.02
CA ASP A 601 8.94 4.25 -35.03
C ASP A 601 8.41 4.17 -36.48
N PRO A 602 7.91 5.29 -37.06
CA PRO A 602 7.39 5.28 -38.41
C PRO A 602 8.50 5.00 -39.44
N ILE A 603 8.22 4.14 -40.41
CA ILE A 603 9.11 3.72 -41.50
C ILE A 603 8.39 3.91 -42.84
N THR A 604 9.12 4.43 -43.83
CA THR A 604 8.62 4.67 -45.19
C THR A 604 9.13 3.61 -46.17
N PHE A 605 8.21 3.01 -46.93
CA PHE A 605 8.48 2.17 -48.10
C PHE A 605 8.28 3.03 -49.36
N ARG A 606 9.36 3.50 -49.97
CA ARG A 606 9.30 4.48 -51.06
C ARG A 606 8.73 3.93 -52.36
N SER A 607 8.95 2.66 -52.65
CA SER A 607 8.45 2.04 -53.90
C SER A 607 7.68 0.77 -53.63
N ARG A 608 6.77 0.40 -54.53
CA ARG A 608 6.01 -0.86 -54.49
C ARG A 608 6.88 -2.12 -54.61
N ALA A 609 8.16 -1.97 -54.95
CA ALA A 609 9.13 -3.05 -54.96
C ALA A 609 9.93 -3.14 -53.63
N SER A 610 9.75 -2.17 -52.73
CA SER A 610 10.48 -2.10 -51.47
C SER A 610 9.81 -2.99 -50.44
N TYR A 611 10.60 -3.82 -49.77
CA TYR A 611 10.13 -4.67 -48.68
C TYR A 611 11.28 -4.99 -47.73
N LEU A 612 10.94 -5.45 -46.55
CA LEU A 612 11.88 -6.02 -45.60
C LEU A 612 11.37 -7.35 -45.08
N THR A 613 12.28 -8.16 -44.56
CA THR A 613 11.94 -9.44 -43.94
C THR A 613 12.39 -9.51 -42.50
N LEU A 614 11.57 -10.12 -41.65
CA LEU A 614 11.82 -10.35 -40.23
C LEU A 614 11.79 -11.86 -39.93
N ALA A 615 12.19 -12.22 -38.72
CA ALA A 615 11.99 -13.58 -38.21
C ALA A 615 10.51 -13.99 -38.26
N THR A 616 10.28 -15.29 -38.38
CA THR A 616 8.94 -15.87 -38.47
C THR A 616 8.04 -15.40 -37.34
N LEU A 617 6.82 -14.98 -37.69
CA LEU A 617 5.81 -14.56 -36.72
C LEU A 617 5.49 -15.71 -35.75
N GLN A 618 5.70 -15.47 -34.46
CA GLN A 618 5.44 -16.45 -33.40
C GLN A 618 3.98 -16.37 -32.98
N VAL A 619 3.16 -17.28 -33.49
CA VAL A 619 1.72 -17.36 -33.20
C VAL A 619 1.34 -18.80 -32.86
N TYR A 620 0.66 -18.99 -31.72
CA TYR A 620 0.29 -20.31 -31.21
C TYR A 620 -1.22 -20.44 -31.11
N ALA A 621 -1.78 -20.38 -29.90
CA ALA A 621 -3.21 -20.53 -29.64
C ALA A 621 -4.01 -19.24 -29.84
N SER A 622 -3.37 -18.08 -29.64
CA SER A 622 -3.92 -16.75 -29.95
C SER A 622 -2.93 -15.96 -30.79
N MET A 623 -3.43 -14.89 -31.41
CA MET A 623 -2.65 -13.95 -32.20
C MET A 623 -3.16 -12.54 -31.98
N HIS A 624 -2.27 -11.59 -31.77
CA HIS A 624 -2.59 -10.16 -31.75
C HIS A 624 -1.57 -9.40 -32.59
N LEU A 625 -2.02 -8.83 -33.70
CA LEU A 625 -1.23 -7.94 -34.54
C LEU A 625 -1.84 -6.54 -34.46
N PHE A 626 -0.97 -5.55 -34.31
CA PHE A 626 -1.36 -4.16 -34.39
C PHE A 626 -0.32 -3.41 -35.23
N PHE A 627 -0.77 -2.52 -36.10
CA PHE A 627 0.08 -1.57 -36.78
C PHE A 627 -0.75 -0.39 -37.26
N GLN A 628 -0.05 0.69 -37.57
CA GLN A 628 -0.60 1.86 -38.23
C GLN A 628 -0.03 1.97 -39.63
N PHE A 629 -0.83 2.45 -40.58
CA PHE A 629 -0.35 2.72 -41.93
C PHE A 629 -0.87 4.04 -42.47
N LYS A 630 -0.12 4.63 -43.41
CA LYS A 630 -0.48 5.86 -44.12
C LYS A 630 -0.04 5.75 -45.57
N THR A 631 -0.96 5.88 -46.52
CA THR A 631 -0.66 5.71 -47.96
C THR A 631 -1.60 6.52 -48.85
N THR A 632 -1.18 6.75 -50.09
CA THR A 632 -2.01 7.24 -51.20
C THR A 632 -2.34 6.14 -52.22
N SER A 633 -1.66 4.98 -52.14
CA SER A 633 -1.87 3.86 -53.05
C SER A 633 -3.11 3.06 -52.68
N SER A 634 -3.96 2.74 -53.66
CA SER A 634 -5.18 1.95 -53.44
C SER A 634 -4.90 0.45 -53.25
N ASP A 635 -3.75 -0.05 -53.67
CA ASP A 635 -3.44 -1.48 -53.68
C ASP A 635 -1.99 -1.72 -53.25
N GLY A 636 -1.76 -2.80 -52.49
CA GLY A 636 -0.42 -3.21 -52.09
C GLY A 636 -0.39 -4.24 -50.96
N LEU A 637 0.58 -5.15 -51.03
CA LEU A 637 0.81 -6.16 -49.99
C LEU A 637 1.52 -5.55 -48.77
N LEU A 638 0.87 -5.57 -47.59
CA LEU A 638 1.40 -4.99 -46.35
C LEU A 638 2.20 -6.01 -45.54
N LEU A 639 1.64 -7.22 -45.35
CA LEU A 639 2.22 -8.28 -44.52
C LEU A 639 2.00 -9.65 -45.18
N TYR A 640 3.03 -10.49 -45.17
CA TYR A 640 2.93 -11.89 -45.61
C TYR A 640 3.85 -12.81 -44.81
N ASN A 641 3.31 -13.91 -44.29
CA ASN A 641 4.11 -15.04 -43.78
C ASN A 641 3.51 -16.35 -44.29
N SER A 642 4.34 -17.20 -44.90
CA SER A 642 3.97 -18.58 -45.24
C SER A 642 4.00 -19.48 -44.00
N GLY A 643 3.40 -20.67 -44.09
CA GLY A 643 3.42 -21.71 -43.08
C GLY A 643 3.67 -23.09 -43.66
N ASP A 644 3.57 -24.11 -42.81
CA ASP A 644 3.66 -25.50 -43.26
C ASP A 644 2.48 -25.88 -44.17
N GLY A 645 2.78 -26.58 -45.26
CA GLY A 645 1.77 -27.03 -46.22
C GLY A 645 1.08 -25.85 -46.94
N SER A 646 -0.17 -25.56 -46.55
CA SER A 646 -0.99 -24.51 -47.17
C SER A 646 -1.24 -23.30 -46.27
N ASP A 647 -0.66 -23.30 -45.08
CA ASP A 647 -0.92 -22.27 -44.08
C ASP A 647 -0.24 -20.96 -44.48
N PHE A 648 -0.92 -19.84 -44.24
CA PHE A 648 -0.35 -18.51 -44.45
C PHE A 648 -1.19 -17.45 -43.75
N ILE A 649 -0.58 -16.28 -43.56
CA ILE A 649 -1.24 -15.06 -43.13
C ILE A 649 -0.83 -13.90 -44.04
N VAL A 650 -1.81 -13.08 -44.41
CA VAL A 650 -1.67 -11.92 -45.28
C VAL A 650 -2.49 -10.77 -44.74
N VAL A 651 -1.91 -9.57 -44.77
CA VAL A 651 -2.67 -8.32 -44.76
C VAL A 651 -2.31 -7.55 -46.02
N GLU A 652 -3.33 -7.09 -46.75
CA GLU A 652 -3.16 -6.35 -47.99
C GLU A 652 -4.17 -5.23 -48.11
N LEU A 653 -3.85 -4.22 -48.90
CA LEU A 653 -4.75 -3.16 -49.29
C LEU A 653 -5.27 -3.46 -50.70
N VAL A 654 -6.59 -3.41 -50.89
CA VAL A 654 -7.24 -3.70 -52.17
C VAL A 654 -8.33 -2.67 -52.43
N LYS A 655 -8.18 -1.90 -53.51
CA LYS A 655 -9.06 -0.76 -53.83
C LYS A 655 -9.29 0.21 -52.65
N GLY A 656 -8.26 0.37 -51.83
CA GLY A 656 -8.25 1.21 -50.62
C GLY A 656 -8.87 0.56 -49.39
N TYR A 657 -9.26 -0.71 -49.41
CA TYR A 657 -9.80 -1.41 -48.24
C TYR A 657 -8.83 -2.46 -47.73
N ILE A 658 -8.68 -2.57 -46.41
CA ILE A 658 -7.83 -3.60 -45.80
C ILE A 658 -8.49 -4.96 -45.94
N HIS A 659 -7.75 -5.93 -46.45
CA HIS A 659 -8.11 -7.33 -46.49
C HIS A 659 -7.15 -8.12 -45.59
N TYR A 660 -7.73 -8.98 -44.76
CA TYR A 660 -7.02 -9.97 -43.97
C TYR A 660 -7.32 -11.35 -44.56
N VAL A 661 -6.29 -12.01 -45.11
CA VAL A 661 -6.41 -13.31 -45.77
C VAL A 661 -5.56 -14.33 -45.05
N PHE A 662 -6.12 -15.49 -44.73
CA PHE A 662 -5.40 -16.49 -43.96
C PHE A 662 -5.85 -17.90 -44.32
N ASN A 663 -4.99 -18.88 -44.06
CA ASN A 663 -5.33 -20.30 -44.13
C ASN A 663 -4.76 -21.04 -42.91
N LEU A 664 -5.61 -21.84 -42.26
CA LEU A 664 -5.34 -22.62 -41.05
C LEU A 664 -5.58 -24.12 -41.32
N GLY A 665 -5.15 -24.62 -42.48
CA GLY A 665 -5.29 -26.01 -42.89
C GLY A 665 -6.64 -26.44 -43.50
N LYS A 666 -7.64 -25.54 -43.61
CA LYS A 666 -8.96 -25.86 -44.22
C LYS A 666 -9.33 -25.02 -45.45
N GLY A 667 -8.34 -24.33 -46.02
CA GLY A 667 -8.50 -23.47 -47.17
C GLY A 667 -8.51 -21.99 -46.81
N PRO A 668 -8.22 -21.12 -47.79
CA PRO A 668 -8.05 -19.70 -47.56
C PRO A 668 -9.38 -19.02 -47.23
N SER A 669 -9.37 -18.17 -46.21
CA SER A 669 -10.47 -17.31 -45.77
C SER A 669 -10.10 -15.85 -45.93
N LEU A 670 -11.08 -15.01 -46.24
CA LEU A 670 -10.93 -13.55 -46.44
C LEU A 670 -11.87 -12.79 -45.51
N MET A 671 -11.32 -11.88 -44.73
CA MET A 671 -12.04 -10.84 -44.00
C MET A 671 -11.75 -9.48 -44.63
N LYS A 672 -12.81 -8.70 -44.88
CA LYS A 672 -12.69 -7.32 -45.35
C LYS A 672 -12.86 -6.37 -44.18
N GLY A 673 -11.98 -5.39 -44.08
CA GLY A 673 -12.07 -4.31 -43.11
C GLY A 673 -13.35 -3.50 -43.31
N ASN A 674 -13.95 -3.07 -42.21
CA ASN A 674 -15.14 -2.23 -42.23
C ASN A 674 -14.73 -0.76 -42.19
N SER A 675 -14.64 -0.11 -43.34
CA SER A 675 -14.48 1.34 -43.47
C SER A 675 -15.48 1.89 -44.48
N GLU A 676 -15.97 3.12 -44.27
CA GLU A 676 -16.90 3.75 -45.21
C GLU A 676 -16.20 4.25 -46.46
N LYS A 677 -14.96 4.72 -46.30
CA LYS A 677 -14.14 5.30 -47.35
C LYS A 677 -12.89 4.45 -47.59
N PRO A 678 -12.32 4.53 -48.81
CA PRO A 678 -10.97 4.05 -49.08
C PRO A 678 -9.96 4.68 -48.10
N LEU A 679 -9.03 3.88 -47.59
CA LEU A 679 -8.02 4.20 -46.56
C LEU A 679 -6.70 4.69 -47.16
N ASN A 680 -6.68 4.98 -48.45
CA ASN A 680 -5.56 5.56 -49.17
C ASN A 680 -5.69 7.09 -49.28
N ASP A 681 -6.12 7.72 -48.18
CA ASP A 681 -6.42 9.14 -48.05
C ASP A 681 -5.25 9.96 -47.45
N ASN A 682 -4.08 9.34 -47.34
CA ASN A 682 -2.87 9.91 -46.73
C ASN A 682 -3.03 10.28 -45.24
N GLN A 683 -3.99 9.68 -44.53
CA GLN A 683 -4.10 9.73 -43.07
C GLN A 683 -3.54 8.45 -42.43
N TRP A 684 -3.26 8.53 -41.13
CA TRP A 684 -2.89 7.35 -40.35
C TRP A 684 -4.14 6.57 -39.98
N HIS A 685 -4.15 5.28 -40.30
CA HIS A 685 -5.20 4.35 -39.92
C HIS A 685 -4.66 3.26 -39.00
N ASN A 686 -5.47 2.88 -38.01
CA ASN A 686 -5.15 1.80 -37.07
C ASN A 686 -5.68 0.47 -37.62
N VAL A 687 -4.84 -0.57 -37.63
CA VAL A 687 -5.23 -1.93 -38.03
C VAL A 687 -4.92 -2.90 -36.90
N ILE A 688 -5.96 -3.55 -36.37
CA ILE A 688 -5.83 -4.63 -35.38
C ILE A 688 -6.34 -5.92 -36.02
N VAL A 689 -5.49 -6.93 -36.06
CA VAL A 689 -5.86 -8.29 -36.46
C VAL A 689 -5.62 -9.21 -35.27
N SER A 690 -6.66 -9.85 -34.76
CA SER A 690 -6.50 -10.81 -33.67
C SER A 690 -7.25 -12.12 -33.90
N ARG A 691 -6.82 -13.16 -33.21
CA ARG A 691 -7.49 -14.45 -33.10
C ARG A 691 -7.43 -14.91 -31.65
N ASP A 692 -8.57 -15.21 -31.07
CA ASP A 692 -8.65 -15.76 -29.71
C ASP A 692 -8.49 -17.31 -29.70
N ALA A 693 -8.41 -17.89 -28.49
CA ALA A 693 -8.29 -19.33 -28.31
C ALA A 693 -9.52 -20.14 -28.78
N ASN A 694 -10.64 -19.46 -29.08
CA ASN A 694 -11.87 -20.05 -29.60
C ASN A 694 -11.97 -19.90 -31.13
N ASN A 695 -10.88 -19.53 -31.81
CA ASN A 695 -10.82 -19.31 -33.26
C ASN A 695 -11.78 -18.22 -33.77
N VAL A 696 -12.10 -17.25 -32.92
CA VAL A 696 -12.76 -16.02 -33.35
C VAL A 696 -11.70 -15.04 -33.82
N HIS A 697 -11.74 -14.73 -35.11
CA HIS A 697 -10.92 -13.69 -35.70
C HIS A 697 -11.61 -12.33 -35.57
N MET A 698 -10.83 -11.30 -35.31
CA MET A 698 -11.26 -9.90 -35.29
C MET A 698 -10.36 -9.09 -36.22
N LEU A 699 -10.98 -8.27 -37.07
CA LEU A 699 -10.33 -7.23 -37.84
C LEU A 699 -10.95 -5.89 -37.45
N LYS A 700 -10.18 -5.03 -36.79
CA LYS A 700 -10.61 -3.67 -36.42
C LYS A 700 -9.80 -2.65 -37.21
N ILE A 701 -10.51 -1.79 -37.93
CA ILE A 701 -9.97 -0.65 -38.68
C ILE A 701 -10.48 0.60 -37.99
N ASP A 702 -9.55 1.40 -37.45
CA ASP A 702 -9.86 2.57 -36.64
C ASP A 702 -10.83 2.20 -35.49
N SER A 703 -12.08 2.67 -35.55
CA SER A 703 -13.12 2.40 -34.56
C SER A 703 -14.04 1.24 -34.92
N ARG A 704 -13.97 0.70 -36.14
CA ARG A 704 -14.93 -0.29 -36.65
C ARG A 704 -14.32 -1.69 -36.65
N MET A 705 -15.04 -2.65 -36.10
CA MET A 705 -14.59 -4.05 -36.04
C MET A 705 -15.51 -5.00 -36.82
N VAL A 706 -14.90 -6.08 -37.31
CA VAL A 706 -15.58 -7.23 -37.91
C VAL A 706 -15.04 -8.49 -37.27
N THR A 707 -15.93 -9.40 -36.89
CA THR A 707 -15.56 -10.69 -36.31
C THR A 707 -15.97 -11.84 -37.23
N GLN A 708 -15.15 -12.87 -37.32
CA GLN A 708 -15.46 -14.09 -38.05
C GLN A 708 -15.03 -15.32 -37.24
N HIS A 709 -15.94 -16.25 -37.00
CA HIS A 709 -15.61 -17.55 -36.45
C HIS A 709 -15.13 -18.49 -37.55
N THR A 710 -14.04 -19.21 -37.32
CA THR A 710 -13.53 -20.19 -38.30
C THR A 710 -13.37 -21.58 -37.71
N ASN A 711 -13.68 -22.59 -38.53
CA ASN A 711 -13.55 -24.00 -38.16
C ASN A 711 -12.18 -24.53 -38.62
N GLY A 712 -11.08 -23.97 -38.13
CA GLY A 712 -9.69 -24.31 -38.51
C GLY A 712 -8.94 -25.18 -37.50
N ALA A 713 -7.67 -25.50 -37.79
CA ALA A 713 -6.75 -26.04 -36.79
C ALA A 713 -6.59 -25.06 -35.60
N ARG A 714 -6.27 -25.55 -34.41
CA ARG A 714 -6.11 -24.70 -33.20
C ARG A 714 -4.89 -23.77 -33.27
N ASN A 715 -3.88 -24.13 -34.06
CA ASN A 715 -2.63 -23.39 -34.20
C ASN A 715 -2.42 -22.96 -35.65
N LEU A 716 -1.71 -21.84 -35.83
CA LEU A 716 -1.25 -21.34 -37.13
C LEU A 716 0.25 -21.62 -37.22
N ASP A 717 0.65 -22.68 -37.91
CA ASP A 717 2.04 -23.13 -37.95
C ASP A 717 2.81 -22.42 -39.06
N LEU A 718 3.28 -21.20 -38.78
CA LEU A 718 4.05 -20.38 -39.71
C LEU A 718 5.51 -20.83 -39.82
N LYS A 719 6.09 -20.64 -41.02
CA LYS A 719 7.49 -20.95 -41.33
C LYS A 719 8.06 -19.94 -42.33
N GLY A 720 9.38 -19.80 -42.30
CA GLY A 720 10.08 -18.87 -43.16
C GLY A 720 9.90 -17.42 -42.71
N GLU A 721 10.44 -16.50 -43.49
CA GLU A 721 10.53 -15.09 -43.08
C GLU A 721 9.17 -14.40 -43.12
N LEU A 722 8.98 -13.43 -42.22
CA LEU A 722 7.85 -12.51 -42.24
C LEU A 722 8.18 -11.34 -43.17
N TYR A 723 7.41 -11.16 -44.22
CA TYR A 723 7.57 -10.08 -45.19
C TYR A 723 6.70 -8.89 -44.82
N LEU A 724 7.28 -7.69 -44.84
CA LEU A 724 6.59 -6.42 -44.64
C LEU A 724 6.84 -5.48 -45.82
N GLY A 725 5.79 -4.82 -46.29
CA GLY A 725 5.83 -3.88 -47.42
C GLY A 725 5.76 -4.55 -48.80
N GLY A 726 5.96 -5.86 -48.90
CA GLY A 726 5.88 -6.60 -50.15
C GLY A 726 6.67 -7.91 -50.12
N VAL A 727 6.72 -8.61 -51.25
CA VAL A 727 7.54 -9.82 -51.45
C VAL A 727 8.43 -9.67 -52.69
N GLY A 728 9.37 -10.61 -52.87
CA GLY A 728 10.19 -10.65 -54.09
C GLY A 728 9.35 -10.75 -55.36
N ARG A 729 9.77 -10.07 -56.45
CA ARG A 729 8.98 -9.93 -57.69
C ARG A 729 8.44 -11.25 -58.26
N ASN A 730 9.22 -12.33 -58.19
CA ASN A 730 8.81 -13.64 -58.68
C ASN A 730 7.77 -14.33 -57.78
N MET A 731 7.72 -13.97 -56.50
CA MET A 731 6.83 -14.59 -55.51
C MET A 731 5.37 -14.21 -55.73
N TYR A 732 5.08 -13.03 -56.29
CA TYR A 732 3.70 -12.61 -56.59
C TYR A 732 2.97 -13.60 -57.52
N ASN A 733 3.70 -14.28 -58.41
CA ASN A 733 3.13 -15.29 -59.31
C ASN A 733 2.76 -16.60 -58.59
N SER A 734 3.34 -16.85 -57.41
CA SER A 734 3.14 -18.04 -56.60
C SER A 734 2.27 -17.80 -55.35
N LEU A 735 1.81 -16.57 -55.14
CA LEU A 735 0.92 -16.26 -54.01
C LEU A 735 -0.43 -17.01 -54.14
N PRO A 736 -1.02 -17.44 -53.02
CA PRO A 736 -2.37 -18.01 -53.00
C PRO A 736 -3.38 -17.18 -53.81
N LYS A 737 -4.23 -17.86 -54.60
CA LYS A 737 -5.15 -17.20 -55.56
C LYS A 737 -6.10 -16.17 -54.95
N LEU A 738 -6.41 -16.28 -53.67
CA LEU A 738 -7.33 -15.36 -52.97
C LEU A 738 -6.67 -14.00 -52.65
N ILE A 739 -5.34 -13.92 -52.70
CA ILE A 739 -4.57 -12.70 -52.50
C ILE A 739 -4.63 -11.87 -53.79
N ALA A 740 -5.10 -10.62 -53.66
CA ALA A 740 -5.32 -9.75 -54.82
C ALA A 740 -4.05 -9.01 -55.25
N SER A 741 -3.14 -8.72 -54.32
CA SER A 741 -1.94 -7.94 -54.55
C SER A 741 -1.02 -8.55 -55.60
N ARG A 742 -0.53 -7.71 -56.51
CA ARG A 742 0.48 -8.05 -57.53
C ARG A 742 1.75 -7.21 -57.42
N ASP A 743 1.71 -6.22 -56.54
CA ASP A 743 2.80 -5.32 -56.19
C ASP A 743 2.81 -5.12 -54.66
N GLY A 744 3.91 -4.58 -54.14
CA GLY A 744 4.07 -4.28 -52.72
C GLY A 744 3.40 -2.97 -52.32
N TYR A 745 3.30 -2.78 -51.01
CA TYR A 745 2.85 -1.56 -50.37
C TYR A 745 3.85 -0.41 -50.58
N GLN A 746 3.32 0.78 -50.83
CA GLN A 746 4.07 2.03 -50.89
C GLN A 746 3.40 3.02 -49.93
N GLY A 747 4.13 3.49 -48.93
CA GLY A 747 3.56 4.27 -47.84
C GLY A 747 4.39 4.19 -46.57
N CYS A 748 3.80 4.60 -45.44
CA CYS A 748 4.42 4.48 -44.13
C CYS A 748 3.75 3.38 -43.29
N LEU A 749 4.56 2.63 -42.54
CA LEU A 749 4.11 1.78 -41.44
C LEU A 749 4.65 2.31 -40.11
N ALA A 750 3.88 2.18 -39.05
CA ALA A 750 4.28 2.56 -37.70
C ALA A 750 3.62 1.65 -36.66
N SER A 751 4.11 1.72 -35.43
CA SER A 751 3.54 1.06 -34.25
C SER A 751 3.33 -0.44 -34.44
N ILE A 752 4.25 -1.11 -35.13
CA ILE A 752 4.16 -2.54 -35.43
C ILE A 752 4.33 -3.37 -34.15
N ASP A 753 3.27 -4.08 -33.77
CA ASP A 753 3.24 -5.09 -32.73
C ASP A 753 2.93 -6.46 -33.36
N LEU A 754 3.91 -7.35 -33.30
CA LEU A 754 3.85 -8.71 -33.82
C LEU A 754 3.69 -9.70 -32.67
N ASN A 755 2.46 -9.81 -32.17
CA ASN A 755 2.11 -10.73 -31.09
C ASN A 755 2.92 -10.52 -29.80
N GLY A 756 3.07 -9.26 -29.41
CA GLY A 756 3.81 -8.81 -28.24
C GLY A 756 5.23 -8.35 -28.55
N ARG A 757 5.78 -8.65 -29.74
CA ARG A 757 7.12 -8.19 -30.14
C ARG A 757 7.05 -6.85 -30.86
N LEU A 758 7.85 -5.88 -30.41
CA LEU A 758 8.10 -4.60 -31.07
C LEU A 758 9.45 -4.64 -31.82
N PRO A 759 9.49 -5.09 -33.08
CA PRO A 759 10.73 -5.10 -33.86
C PRO A 759 11.15 -3.68 -34.26
N ASP A 760 12.44 -3.38 -34.21
CA ASP A 760 12.99 -2.26 -34.97
C ASP A 760 13.07 -2.70 -36.43
N LEU A 761 12.18 -2.21 -37.28
CA LEU A 761 12.03 -2.73 -38.64
C LEU A 761 13.29 -2.57 -39.50
N ILE A 762 14.20 -1.66 -39.15
CA ILE A 762 15.45 -1.49 -39.88
C ILE A 762 16.57 -2.32 -39.25
N ALA A 763 16.69 -2.30 -37.92
CA ALA A 763 17.78 -2.99 -37.23
C ALA A 763 17.57 -4.52 -37.16
N ASP A 764 16.32 -4.96 -37.01
CA ASP A 764 15.95 -6.38 -36.91
C ASP A 764 15.69 -7.03 -38.28
N ALA A 765 15.76 -6.28 -39.38
CA ALA A 765 15.55 -6.80 -40.73
C ALA A 765 16.61 -7.84 -41.09
N LEU A 766 16.16 -9.04 -41.47
CA LEU A 766 17.00 -10.08 -42.04
C LEU A 766 17.46 -9.67 -43.45
N HIS A 767 16.53 -9.16 -44.25
CA HIS A 767 16.79 -8.61 -45.57
C HIS A 767 16.00 -7.31 -45.78
N ARG A 768 16.63 -6.34 -46.46
CA ARG A 768 16.02 -5.07 -46.86
C ARG A 768 16.23 -4.87 -48.35
N VAL A 769 15.13 -4.77 -49.08
CA VAL A 769 15.12 -4.64 -50.55
C VAL A 769 14.42 -3.33 -50.93
N GLY A 770 15.01 -2.58 -51.85
CA GLY A 770 14.50 -1.27 -52.25
C GLY A 770 14.86 -0.15 -51.26
N SER A 771 14.09 0.94 -51.28
CA SER A 771 14.27 2.08 -50.38
C SER A 771 13.25 2.02 -49.24
N VAL A 772 13.78 1.66 -48.07
CA VAL A 772 13.08 1.63 -46.78
C VAL A 772 13.83 2.54 -45.83
N GLU A 773 13.16 3.60 -45.36
CA GLU A 773 13.79 4.71 -44.64
C GLU A 773 13.04 5.03 -43.34
N ARG A 774 13.74 5.54 -42.32
CA ARG A 774 13.08 5.99 -41.08
C ARG A 774 12.32 7.28 -41.31
N GLY A 775 11.25 7.46 -40.55
CA GLY A 775 10.37 8.61 -40.62
C GLY A 775 9.20 8.40 -41.58
N CYS A 776 8.30 9.38 -41.56
CA CYS A 776 7.17 9.44 -42.47
C CYS A 776 6.93 10.90 -42.88
N ASP A 777 7.80 11.41 -43.74
CA ASP A 777 7.72 12.79 -44.24
C ASP A 777 6.59 13.00 -45.26
N GLY A 778 5.78 11.96 -45.51
CA GLY A 778 4.67 12.00 -46.46
C GLY A 778 5.15 12.14 -47.91
N PRO A 779 4.24 12.46 -48.84
CA PRO A 779 4.63 12.60 -50.23
C PRO A 779 5.47 13.85 -50.48
N GLY A 780 6.53 13.71 -51.28
CA GLY A 780 7.54 14.76 -51.47
C GLY A 780 7.00 16.13 -51.92
N ALA A 781 5.89 16.16 -52.66
CA ALA A 781 5.16 17.37 -53.03
C ALA A 781 3.64 17.14 -52.91
N THR A 782 2.92 18.06 -52.27
CA THR A 782 1.46 17.98 -52.08
C THR A 782 0.69 18.76 -53.14
N CYS A 783 -0.54 18.31 -53.43
CA CYS A 783 -1.48 19.07 -54.25
C CYS A 783 -1.84 20.40 -53.56
N THR A 784 -1.68 21.48 -54.31
CA THR A 784 -2.11 22.86 -53.99
C THR A 784 -3.07 23.35 -55.07
N GLU A 785 -3.78 24.46 -54.85
CA GLU A 785 -4.69 25.02 -55.86
C GLU A 785 -3.98 25.30 -57.20
N ASP A 786 -2.69 25.65 -57.16
CA ASP A 786 -1.87 25.98 -58.33
C ASP A 786 -1.04 24.80 -58.87
N SER A 787 -1.19 23.60 -58.29
CA SER A 787 -0.39 22.43 -58.69
C SER A 787 -0.65 22.00 -60.14
N CYS A 788 -1.87 22.18 -60.65
CA CYS A 788 -2.25 21.84 -62.02
C CYS A 788 -2.81 23.06 -62.75
N SER A 789 -2.27 23.32 -63.95
CA SER A 789 -2.74 24.44 -64.78
C SER A 789 -4.07 24.11 -65.47
N ASN A 790 -4.76 25.14 -65.96
CA ASN A 790 -5.93 25.01 -66.84
C ASN A 790 -7.06 24.11 -66.31
N GLN A 791 -7.32 24.15 -64.99
CA GLN A 791 -8.33 23.34 -64.32
C GLN A 791 -8.07 21.82 -64.41
N GLY A 792 -6.82 21.41 -64.63
CA GLY A 792 -6.41 20.02 -64.49
C GLY A 792 -6.64 19.51 -63.07
N VAL A 793 -7.06 18.25 -62.93
CA VAL A 793 -7.34 17.68 -61.60
C VAL A 793 -6.02 17.21 -60.98
N CYS A 794 -5.64 17.81 -59.85
CA CYS A 794 -4.46 17.38 -59.10
C CYS A 794 -4.73 16.05 -58.40
N LEU A 795 -3.95 15.04 -58.74
CA LEU A 795 -3.98 13.71 -58.15
C LEU A 795 -2.73 13.54 -57.27
N GLN A 796 -2.95 13.41 -55.95
CA GLN A 796 -1.88 13.19 -55.00
C GLN A 796 -1.27 11.79 -55.19
N GLN A 797 0.06 11.73 -55.34
CA GLN A 797 0.85 10.50 -55.37
C GLN A 797 1.79 10.43 -54.16
N TRP A 798 2.53 9.32 -54.01
CA TRP A 798 3.50 9.14 -52.93
C TRP A 798 4.82 9.88 -53.16
N GLU A 799 5.29 9.97 -54.41
CA GLU A 799 6.54 10.70 -54.74
C GLU A 799 6.30 12.17 -55.10
N GLY A 800 5.05 12.66 -55.00
CA GLY A 800 4.65 14.00 -55.44
C GLY A 800 3.18 14.07 -55.83
N PHE A 801 2.84 14.90 -56.81
CA PHE A 801 1.50 14.94 -57.41
C PHE A 801 1.59 14.80 -58.94
N SER A 802 0.49 14.41 -59.56
CA SER A 802 0.32 14.39 -61.02
C SER A 802 -0.94 15.13 -61.41
N CYS A 803 -1.00 15.67 -62.61
CA CYS A 803 -2.20 16.34 -63.11
C CYS A 803 -2.93 15.48 -64.13
N ASP A 804 -4.22 15.24 -63.90
CA ASP A 804 -5.11 14.67 -64.89
C ASP A 804 -5.61 15.78 -65.81
N CYS A 805 -5.10 15.78 -67.04
CA CYS A 805 -5.40 16.76 -68.05
C CYS A 805 -6.49 16.31 -69.03
N THR A 806 -7.09 15.12 -68.83
CA THR A 806 -8.02 14.50 -69.80
C THR A 806 -9.28 15.31 -70.07
N MET A 807 -9.72 16.12 -69.10
CA MET A 807 -10.85 17.05 -69.22
C MET A 807 -10.42 18.48 -69.54
N THR A 808 -9.13 18.69 -69.86
CA THR A 808 -8.57 19.97 -70.28
C THR A 808 -8.22 19.93 -71.78
N SER A 809 -7.98 21.10 -72.39
CA SER A 809 -7.47 21.21 -73.78
C SER A 809 -5.93 21.22 -73.85
N TYR A 810 -5.28 20.79 -72.76
CA TYR A 810 -3.83 20.85 -72.58
C TYR A 810 -3.30 19.46 -72.21
N GLY A 811 -2.08 19.15 -72.66
CA GLY A 811 -1.29 18.00 -72.25
C GLY A 811 -0.11 18.39 -71.34
N GLY A 812 0.84 17.48 -71.19
CA GLY A 812 2.03 17.66 -70.34
C GLY A 812 1.81 17.30 -68.88
N SER A 813 2.89 17.26 -68.10
CA SER A 813 2.88 16.79 -66.70
C SER A 813 2.09 17.66 -65.72
N PHE A 814 1.80 18.91 -66.11
CA PHE A 814 1.08 19.91 -65.30
C PHE A 814 -0.10 20.57 -66.04
N CYS A 815 -0.56 19.96 -67.14
CA CYS A 815 -1.64 20.47 -67.99
C CYS A 815 -1.37 21.88 -68.56
N HIS A 816 -0.12 22.12 -68.97
CA HIS A 816 0.33 23.42 -69.49
C HIS A 816 0.57 23.40 -71.01
N ASP A 817 0.85 22.24 -71.59
CA ASP A 817 1.21 22.13 -73.01
C ASP A 817 -0.06 22.14 -73.86
N ARG A 818 -0.14 22.92 -74.93
CA ARG A 818 -1.30 22.84 -75.84
C ARG A 818 -1.21 21.58 -76.68
N ASP A 819 -2.25 20.75 -76.68
CA ASP A 819 -2.34 19.62 -77.60
C ASP A 819 -2.38 20.16 -79.04
N GLY A 820 -1.24 20.05 -79.72
CA GLY A 820 -1.09 20.44 -81.11
C GLY A 820 -1.91 19.51 -81.99
N TYR A 821 -2.87 20.07 -82.71
CA TYR A 821 -3.50 19.45 -83.87
C TYR A 821 -2.41 18.88 -84.80
N ALA A 822 -2.31 17.55 -84.86
CA ALA A 822 -1.74 16.88 -86.02
C ALA A 822 -2.79 16.98 -87.15
N GLY A 823 -2.56 17.88 -88.10
CA GLY A 823 -3.34 17.99 -89.33
C GLY A 823 -2.56 18.77 -90.39
N GLY A 824 -1.98 18.04 -91.35
CA GLY A 824 -1.26 18.59 -92.51
C GLY A 824 -0.22 17.63 -93.05
#